data_AF-A0AAI9RWT7-F1
#
_entry.id   AF-A0AAI9RWT7-F1
#
_cell.length_a   1.000
_cell.length_b   1.000
_cell.length_c   1.000
_cell.angle_alpha   90.00
_cell.angle_beta   90.00
_cell.angle_gamma   90.00
#
_symmetry.space_group_name_H-M   'P 1'
#
loop_
_entity.id
_entity.type
_entity.pdbx_description
1 polymer ?
#
loop_
_entity_poly.entity_id
_entity_poly.type
_entity_poly.pdbx_seq_one_letter_code
_entity_poly.pdbx_strand_id
1 'polypeptide(L)'
;MKNILLLILVCLGNMWTLKAQEHPVIYASASDKATILQKIADEEWAKEAFTKIRGNVEKYADRHTADPQWIISRLAMYWKEGERYTQCYLKNQNWDRGEGDAPVPTVRMPGMRTWNKYYNVPLEDRQPYNETGDMLGLNRQNPSAPPVLVPYKESGHMVRGNNVEILTLAENAAFVYWVTGEEKFARFAADIFNTWLIGTYYMNPILDPEKSTGGTGGWEPGGICGYYDYEQIHDDLALHAATVYDFLYDYLNANPHVHLKEIGKETKEVAGVVFKRFIDIGFIRGGKSGNWNVNGWNMILRPILVLEENEAYPDGKGKDYYLHYLTNESTIYHDAIPDMVKTYDPVTGLWPESPGYSFGTIQMLLDWAILLKRSGIDVIADNPILQKAAMAVFPWMDDAANMVVFGDSRGGSANFLTFENLLTYYTQTANKKGIESTASALNKGLSLGKYNRSNAGWTGICTYAPTIPVVKSETSERTSYSPHHRFITMKNWTGPFKMMAALYGGTDGYHLTANGLALQLYGYGYALAPDAAAYESYWSKDHVYHQSPVGANTILPGYSEGKIVIEAMEPMVESGKFVNEKALTPFLNFADISAGEKRRTVALVRTSDSDGYYIDIFRSDLNDNDYLFHNVGTNLEVVDVRGNILPFNQQDKFERTYHAGYEWFTNIRKTEYARNFIASWTMPENITARLWMTGEKGRQIYKVDAPATTLNKGLTPGNVSMPPSVTPTLIVRQEDNNAKAHPFVSVYEAYKGDTPHVKQVTAMSVGENCAGVKVLTGNKREDYVFSATDSQVYSLASRTFFSGTFGLISEVGGKIYSMYLGKGRLLQKGNYSLEAEQNVYATIYQVDGNWFYSATGPVKVKIGKMERILDEGYNKLLNIK
;
A
#
# COMPACT_ATOMS: atom_id res chain seq x y z
N MET A 1 15.99 4.02 76.66
CA MET A 1 17.02 4.04 75.60
C MET A 1 17.01 2.84 74.64
N LYS A 2 16.32 1.72 74.93
CA LYS A 2 16.22 0.58 73.97
C LYS A 2 15.17 0.75 72.85
N ASN A 3 14.19 1.65 73.00
CA ASN A 3 13.13 1.83 72.00
C ASN A 3 13.43 2.90 70.93
N ILE A 4 14.49 3.70 71.11
CA ILE A 4 14.91 4.71 70.10
C ILE A 4 15.88 4.09 69.09
N LEU A 5 16.68 3.09 69.50
CA LEU A 5 17.57 2.36 68.58
C LEU A 5 16.79 1.47 67.59
N LEU A 6 15.64 0.92 68.00
CA LEU A 6 14.82 0.07 67.14
C LEU A 6 14.07 0.87 66.06
N LEU A 7 13.73 2.14 66.33
CA LEU A 7 13.10 3.02 65.34
C LEU A 7 14.12 3.49 64.27
N ILE A 8 15.38 3.69 64.65
CA ILE A 8 16.45 4.07 63.71
C ILE A 8 16.85 2.88 62.81
N LEU A 9 16.80 1.64 63.30
CA LEU A 9 17.03 0.47 62.45
C LEU A 9 15.88 0.16 61.48
N VAL A 10 14.63 0.47 61.83
CA VAL A 10 13.47 0.29 60.93
C VAL A 10 13.38 1.42 59.89
N CYS A 11 13.89 2.62 60.19
CA CYS A 11 13.99 3.70 59.20
C CYS A 11 15.18 3.56 58.22
N LEU A 12 16.18 2.72 58.51
CA LEU A 12 17.29 2.41 57.59
C LEU A 12 16.99 1.24 56.64
N GLY A 13 15.86 0.54 56.81
CA GLY A 13 15.46 -0.61 56.01
C GLY A 13 14.60 -0.30 54.77
N ASN A 14 14.30 0.98 54.50
CA ASN A 14 13.57 1.42 53.32
C ASN A 14 14.31 2.57 52.61
N MET A 15 15.63 2.45 52.46
CA MET A 15 16.23 3.05 51.28
C MET A 15 15.69 2.26 50.09
N TRP A 16 14.65 2.78 49.45
CA TRP A 16 14.35 2.43 48.07
C TRP A 16 15.59 2.84 47.28
N THR A 17 16.57 1.94 47.17
CA THR A 17 17.57 2.06 46.13
C THR A 17 16.77 2.02 44.84
N LEU A 18 16.62 3.18 44.19
CA LEU A 18 16.16 3.26 42.81
C LEU A 18 17.03 2.27 42.03
N LYS A 19 16.47 1.10 41.72
CA LYS A 19 17.17 0.10 40.95
C LYS A 19 17.25 0.68 39.55
N ALA A 20 18.45 1.01 39.10
CA ALA A 20 18.67 1.54 37.75
C ALA A 20 18.01 0.59 36.73
N GLN A 21 17.41 1.15 35.68
CA GLN A 21 16.79 0.35 34.63
C GLN A 21 17.85 -0.57 34.01
N GLU A 22 17.59 -1.88 33.98
CA GLU A 22 18.48 -2.86 33.35
C GLU A 22 18.33 -2.77 31.83
N HIS A 23 19.42 -2.75 31.08
CA HIS A 23 19.42 -2.65 29.61
C HIS A 23 19.91 -3.95 28.94
N PRO A 24 19.48 -4.27 27.70
CA PRO A 24 18.50 -3.56 26.89
C PRO A 24 17.07 -3.68 27.43
N VAL A 25 16.16 -2.81 27.01
CA VAL A 25 14.74 -2.81 27.39
C VAL A 25 13.77 -2.76 26.21
N ILE A 26 14.16 -2.19 25.07
CA ILE A 26 13.21 -1.82 24.02
C ILE A 26 12.69 -3.08 23.30
N TYR A 27 13.61 -3.89 22.77
CA TYR A 27 13.29 -5.08 21.97
C TYR A 27 13.66 -6.40 22.64
N ALA A 28 14.61 -6.36 23.57
CA ALA A 28 15.12 -7.50 24.31
C ALA A 28 15.41 -7.08 25.76
N SER A 29 15.70 -8.06 26.60
CA SER A 29 16.18 -7.87 27.97
C SER A 29 17.35 -8.80 28.24
N ALA A 30 18.09 -8.57 29.32
CA ALA A 30 19.14 -9.51 29.75
C ALA A 30 18.63 -10.96 29.88
N SER A 31 17.37 -11.12 30.31
CA SER A 31 16.73 -12.45 30.45
C SER A 31 16.38 -13.12 29.11
N ASP A 32 16.19 -12.34 28.04
CA ASP A 32 15.86 -12.86 26.70
C ASP A 32 17.09 -13.40 25.95
N LYS A 33 18.30 -13.02 26.35
CA LYS A 33 19.55 -13.31 25.63
C LYS A 33 19.74 -14.79 25.35
N ALA A 34 19.50 -15.65 26.33
CA ALA A 34 19.64 -17.10 26.18
C ALA A 34 18.67 -17.66 25.13
N THR A 35 17.41 -17.24 25.16
CA THR A 35 16.38 -17.67 24.21
C THR A 35 16.66 -17.14 22.79
N ILE A 36 17.18 -15.92 22.67
CA ILE A 36 17.59 -15.34 21.38
C ILE A 36 18.76 -16.12 20.78
N LEU A 37 19.79 -16.43 21.57
CA LEU A 37 20.92 -17.26 21.13
C LEU A 37 20.46 -18.66 20.72
N GLN A 38 19.54 -19.25 21.47
CA GLN A 38 18.93 -20.53 21.12
C GLN A 38 18.16 -20.44 19.80
N LYS A 39 17.34 -19.40 19.59
CA LYS A 39 16.61 -19.18 18.33
C LYS A 39 17.57 -19.06 17.14
N ILE A 40 18.68 -18.33 17.29
CA ILE A 40 19.73 -18.22 16.25
C ILE A 40 20.39 -19.58 15.97
N ALA A 41 20.53 -20.45 16.97
CA ALA A 41 21.10 -21.78 16.81
C ALA A 41 20.14 -22.77 16.16
N ASP A 42 18.86 -22.74 16.55
CA ASP A 42 17.87 -23.77 16.23
C ASP A 42 17.05 -23.45 14.97
N GLU A 43 16.82 -22.17 14.66
CA GLU A 43 15.98 -21.74 13.51
C GLU A 43 16.84 -21.26 12.33
N GLU A 44 16.70 -21.93 11.17
CA GLU A 44 17.49 -21.62 9.96
C GLU A 44 17.33 -20.16 9.51
N TRP A 45 16.10 -19.64 9.52
CA TRP A 45 15.83 -18.25 9.13
C TRP A 45 16.51 -17.24 10.07
N ALA A 46 16.58 -17.54 11.37
CA ALA A 46 17.19 -16.65 12.37
C ALA A 46 18.71 -16.67 12.24
N LYS A 47 19.29 -17.85 12.00
CA LYS A 47 20.72 -18.01 11.68
C LYS A 47 21.11 -17.23 10.43
N GLU A 48 20.34 -17.33 9.36
CA GLU A 48 20.59 -16.58 8.13
C GLU A 48 20.45 -15.07 8.33
N ALA A 49 19.39 -14.62 9.03
CA ALA A 49 19.20 -13.22 9.35
C ALA A 49 20.38 -12.68 10.18
N PHE A 50 20.81 -13.40 11.22
CA PHE A 50 21.98 -13.04 12.02
C PHE A 50 23.26 -12.97 11.19
N THR A 51 23.48 -13.95 10.31
CA THR A 51 24.65 -14.00 9.42
C THR A 51 24.68 -12.78 8.49
N LYS A 52 23.53 -12.37 7.92
CA LYS A 52 23.43 -11.16 7.09
C LYS A 52 23.72 -9.90 7.90
N ILE A 53 23.16 -9.76 9.10
CA ILE A 53 23.38 -8.61 9.98
C ILE A 53 24.88 -8.48 10.29
N ARG A 54 25.52 -9.57 10.74
CA ARG A 54 26.96 -9.61 11.01
C ARG A 54 27.76 -9.26 9.76
N GLY A 55 27.46 -9.89 8.62
CA GLY A 55 28.15 -9.64 7.35
C GLY A 55 28.07 -8.19 6.88
N ASN A 56 26.96 -7.50 7.14
CA ASN A 56 26.77 -6.10 6.77
C ASN A 56 27.66 -5.14 7.58
N VAL A 57 28.03 -5.49 8.81
CA VAL A 57 28.83 -4.61 9.70
C VAL A 57 30.27 -5.07 9.88
N GLU A 58 30.58 -6.35 9.69
CA GLU A 58 31.91 -6.92 9.97
C GLU A 58 33.02 -6.25 9.18
N LYS A 59 32.83 -6.02 7.87
CA LYS A 59 33.82 -5.29 7.06
C LYS A 59 34.12 -3.88 7.57
N TYR A 60 33.12 -3.21 8.15
CA TYR A 60 33.25 -1.84 8.64
C TYR A 60 33.81 -1.81 10.06
N ALA A 61 33.43 -2.75 10.92
CA ALA A 61 34.01 -2.91 12.26
C ALA A 61 35.49 -3.31 12.20
N ASP A 62 35.87 -4.20 11.28
CA ASP A 62 37.26 -4.59 11.04
C ASP A 62 38.08 -3.39 10.55
N ARG A 63 37.55 -2.64 9.57
CA ARG A 63 38.20 -1.41 9.09
C ARG A 63 38.34 -0.38 10.21
N HIS A 64 37.30 -0.17 11.00
CA HIS A 64 37.30 0.79 12.09
C HIS A 64 38.36 0.48 13.16
N THR A 65 38.72 -0.79 13.34
CA THR A 65 39.84 -1.17 14.25
C THR A 65 41.18 -0.58 13.79
N ALA A 66 41.41 -0.46 12.49
CA ALA A 66 42.64 0.10 11.92
C ALA A 66 42.53 1.58 11.55
N ASP A 67 41.34 2.05 11.20
CA ASP A 67 41.04 3.42 10.77
C ASP A 67 39.70 3.87 11.40
N PRO A 68 39.71 4.26 12.69
CA PRO A 68 38.48 4.60 13.40
C PRO A 68 37.72 5.76 12.74
N GLN A 69 38.47 6.71 12.16
CA GLN A 69 37.93 7.92 11.56
C GLN A 69 37.22 7.69 10.23
N TRP A 70 37.41 6.54 9.59
CA TRP A 70 36.82 6.28 8.28
C TRP A 70 35.30 6.42 8.26
N ILE A 71 34.60 5.78 9.18
CA ILE A 71 33.14 5.87 9.25
C ILE A 71 32.68 7.18 9.87
N ILE A 72 33.40 7.67 10.88
CA ILE A 72 33.07 8.89 11.63
C ILE A 72 33.09 10.11 10.70
N SER A 73 34.11 10.22 9.85
CA SER A 73 34.22 11.30 8.85
C SER A 73 33.10 11.31 7.81
N ARG A 74 32.35 10.21 7.65
CA ARG A 74 31.24 10.10 6.69
C ARG A 74 29.89 10.46 7.29
N LEU A 75 29.79 10.71 8.60
CA LEU A 75 28.61 11.33 9.18
C LEU A 75 28.44 12.73 8.60
N ALA A 76 27.20 13.07 8.27
CA ALA A 76 26.82 14.40 7.84
C ALA A 76 26.74 15.30 9.08
N MET A 77 27.84 15.97 9.36
CA MET A 77 28.02 16.92 10.46
C MET A 77 28.46 18.27 9.90
N TYR A 78 28.31 19.31 10.71
CA TYR A 78 29.00 20.58 10.53
C TYR A 78 30.43 20.44 11.06
N TRP A 79 31.35 20.00 10.20
CA TRP A 79 32.73 19.67 10.56
C TRP A 79 33.64 20.89 10.79
N LYS A 80 33.42 21.94 9.98
CA LYS A 80 34.28 23.12 9.90
C LYS A 80 34.21 23.97 11.17
N GLU A 81 35.37 24.26 11.75
CA GLU A 81 35.50 25.16 12.90
C GLU A 81 34.99 26.58 12.56
N GLY A 82 34.28 27.22 13.50
CA GLY A 82 33.56 28.46 13.27
C GLY A 82 32.18 28.28 12.61
N GLU A 83 31.85 27.07 12.14
CA GLU A 83 30.57 26.72 11.51
C GLU A 83 29.93 25.48 12.14
N ARG A 84 30.34 25.07 13.35
CA ARG A 84 29.75 23.96 14.11
C ARG A 84 28.45 24.40 14.77
N TYR A 85 27.45 24.66 13.95
CA TYR A 85 26.27 25.41 14.34
C TYR A 85 25.53 24.76 15.52
N THR A 86 25.22 25.59 16.52
CA THR A 86 24.35 25.22 17.65
C THR A 86 22.91 25.62 17.41
N GLN A 87 22.64 26.56 16.49
CA GLN A 87 21.30 26.98 16.11
C GLN A 87 21.17 27.02 14.58
N CYS A 88 20.14 26.35 14.05
CA CYS A 88 19.78 26.41 12.63
C CYS A 88 18.49 27.21 12.41
N TYR A 89 18.37 27.81 11.22
CA TYR A 89 17.22 28.62 10.81
C TYR A 89 16.65 28.14 9.47
N LEU A 90 15.32 28.21 9.37
CA LEU A 90 14.57 27.95 8.15
C LEU A 90 14.07 29.21 7.48
N LYS A 91 13.94 29.11 6.16
CA LYS A 91 13.24 30.06 5.31
C LYS A 91 12.55 29.32 4.17
N ASN A 92 11.26 29.53 3.97
CA ASN A 92 10.47 28.87 2.92
C ASN A 92 10.65 27.34 2.89
N GLN A 93 10.67 26.67 4.05
CA GLN A 93 10.92 25.22 4.17
C GLN A 93 12.27 24.76 3.57
N ASN A 94 13.26 25.64 3.53
CA ASN A 94 14.63 25.38 3.12
C ASN A 94 15.60 25.84 4.22
N TRP A 95 16.79 25.24 4.24
CA TRP A 95 17.85 25.68 5.15
C TRP A 95 18.31 27.09 4.78
N ASP A 96 18.27 28.00 5.74
CA ASP A 96 18.65 29.41 5.55
C ASP A 96 20.11 29.63 5.93
N ARG A 97 20.40 29.43 7.22
CA ARG A 97 21.68 29.74 7.87
C ARG A 97 21.82 29.01 9.22
N GLY A 98 23.04 29.01 9.76
CA GLY A 98 23.34 28.58 11.12
C GLY A 98 24.13 29.62 11.91
N GLU A 99 24.05 29.53 13.24
CA GLU A 99 24.80 30.34 14.20
C GLU A 99 25.47 29.46 15.27
N GLY A 100 26.51 30.02 15.90
CA GLY A 100 27.26 29.36 16.97
C GLY A 100 28.38 28.48 16.45
N ASP A 101 29.27 28.12 17.37
CA ASP A 101 30.39 27.22 17.13
C ASP A 101 30.58 26.33 18.36
N ALA A 102 30.06 25.10 18.28
CA ALA A 102 30.20 24.10 19.32
C ALA A 102 31.66 23.62 19.42
N PRO A 103 32.10 23.14 20.60
CA PRO A 103 33.46 22.62 20.77
C PRO A 103 33.73 21.35 19.93
N VAL A 104 32.68 20.70 19.42
CA VAL A 104 32.74 19.52 18.54
C VAL A 104 31.79 19.69 17.35
N PRO A 105 31.99 18.97 16.23
CA PRO A 105 31.06 18.95 15.11
C PRO A 105 29.62 18.62 15.54
N THR A 106 28.64 19.37 15.03
CA THR A 106 27.20 19.18 15.30
C THR A 106 26.50 18.52 14.12
N VAL A 107 25.33 17.91 14.33
CA VAL A 107 24.64 17.17 13.25
C VAL A 107 24.14 18.15 12.18
N ARG A 108 24.41 17.84 10.91
CA ARG A 108 24.07 18.74 9.79
C ARG A 108 22.62 18.58 9.37
N MET A 109 21.79 19.61 9.56
CA MET A 109 20.40 19.62 9.11
C MET A 109 20.26 19.27 7.62
N PRO A 110 19.17 18.63 7.14
CA PRO A 110 18.91 18.50 5.71
C PRO A 110 18.74 19.86 5.03
N GLY A 111 19.08 19.97 3.74
CA GLY A 111 19.12 21.27 3.06
C GLY A 111 17.76 21.82 2.59
N MET A 112 16.77 20.94 2.40
CA MET A 112 15.40 21.30 2.02
C MET A 112 14.39 20.22 2.44
N ARG A 113 13.13 20.61 2.63
CA ARG A 113 12.03 19.66 2.91
C ARG A 113 11.68 18.78 1.70
N THR A 114 11.84 19.29 0.48
CA THR A 114 11.34 18.59 -0.72
C THR A 114 12.17 17.36 -1.08
N TRP A 115 11.49 16.33 -1.57
CA TRP A 115 12.14 15.16 -2.16
C TRP A 115 12.91 15.55 -3.42
N ASN A 116 14.03 14.87 -3.65
CA ASN A 116 14.77 14.96 -4.90
C ASN A 116 14.92 13.58 -5.55
N LYS A 117 15.36 13.62 -6.81
CA LYS A 117 15.56 12.41 -7.62
C LYS A 117 16.84 11.64 -7.34
N TYR A 118 17.58 12.00 -6.29
CA TYR A 118 18.89 11.45 -6.00
C TYR A 118 18.86 10.60 -4.72
N TYR A 119 19.80 9.67 -4.62
CA TYR A 119 20.12 8.93 -3.40
C TYR A 119 21.63 8.82 -3.27
N ASN A 120 22.12 8.64 -2.05
CA ASN A 120 23.56 8.63 -1.78
C ASN A 120 24.27 7.49 -2.52
N VAL A 121 25.48 7.77 -3.00
CA VAL A 121 26.45 6.74 -3.42
C VAL A 121 26.80 5.79 -2.26
N PRO A 122 27.39 4.61 -2.52
CA PRO A 122 27.94 3.74 -1.47
C PRO A 122 28.86 4.49 -0.50
N LEU A 123 28.93 4.05 0.76
CA LEU A 123 29.71 4.71 1.83
C LEU A 123 31.17 4.93 1.44
N GLU A 124 31.76 3.98 0.71
CA GLU A 124 33.14 4.01 0.25
C GLU A 124 33.44 5.24 -0.64
N ASP A 125 32.44 5.69 -1.39
CA ASP A 125 32.55 6.81 -2.35
C ASP A 125 32.15 8.16 -1.74
N ARG A 126 31.68 8.19 -0.49
CA ARG A 126 31.26 9.43 0.18
C ARG A 126 32.46 10.26 0.61
N GLN A 127 32.34 11.57 0.43
CA GLN A 127 33.33 12.54 0.85
C GLN A 127 33.51 12.52 2.38
N PRO A 128 34.73 12.27 2.90
CA PRO A 128 35.01 12.39 4.33
C PRO A 128 35.05 13.86 4.75
N TYR A 129 34.62 14.14 5.98
CA TYR A 129 34.57 15.47 6.59
C TYR A 129 33.92 16.50 5.65
N ASN A 130 32.75 16.16 5.10
CA ASN A 130 32.08 17.02 4.11
C ASN A 130 31.66 18.38 4.71
N GLU A 131 32.47 19.41 4.46
CA GLU A 131 32.24 20.77 4.95
C GLU A 131 31.14 21.52 4.17
N THR A 132 30.98 21.27 2.87
CA THR A 132 30.00 21.99 2.05
C THR A 132 28.59 21.48 2.28
N GLY A 133 28.45 20.18 2.56
CA GLY A 133 27.15 19.49 2.66
C GLY A 133 26.58 19.09 1.29
N ASP A 134 27.31 19.33 0.20
CA ASP A 134 26.94 18.84 -1.13
C ASP A 134 27.07 17.32 -1.15
N MET A 135 26.12 16.62 -1.75
CA MET A 135 26.04 15.16 -1.67
C MET A 135 26.23 14.54 -3.04
N LEU A 136 27.13 13.56 -3.15
CA LEU A 136 27.28 12.78 -4.37
C LEU A 136 26.08 11.83 -4.50
N GLY A 137 25.29 12.00 -5.56
CA GLY A 137 24.00 11.36 -5.73
C GLY A 137 23.87 10.55 -7.01
N LEU A 138 23.29 9.35 -6.89
CA LEU A 138 22.84 8.52 -8.01
C LEU A 138 21.39 8.89 -8.37
N ASN A 139 21.08 8.96 -9.66
CA ASN A 139 19.74 9.30 -10.13
C ASN A 139 18.81 8.09 -10.02
N ARG A 140 17.67 8.23 -9.33
CA ARG A 140 16.64 7.19 -9.16
C ARG A 140 16.02 6.75 -10.49
N GLN A 141 15.84 7.68 -11.44
CA GLN A 141 15.26 7.43 -12.77
C GLN A 141 16.24 6.78 -13.73
N ASN A 142 17.53 7.03 -13.54
CA ASN A 142 18.58 6.46 -14.36
C ASN A 142 19.76 6.05 -13.46
N PRO A 143 19.64 4.92 -12.74
CA PRO A 143 20.70 4.46 -11.84
C PRO A 143 22.03 4.16 -12.55
N SER A 144 21.99 3.96 -13.88
CA SER A 144 23.18 3.76 -14.72
C SER A 144 23.89 5.07 -15.07
N ALA A 145 23.27 6.24 -14.82
CA ALA A 145 23.94 7.53 -14.99
C ALA A 145 25.08 7.68 -13.97
N PRO A 146 26.17 8.38 -14.33
CA PRO A 146 27.23 8.67 -13.38
C PRO A 146 26.68 9.48 -12.19
N PRO A 147 27.24 9.30 -10.98
CA PRO A 147 26.88 10.13 -9.84
C PRO A 147 27.12 11.61 -10.14
N VAL A 148 26.25 12.48 -9.60
CA VAL A 148 26.37 13.93 -9.72
C VAL A 148 26.50 14.57 -8.35
N LEU A 149 27.25 15.66 -8.26
CA LEU A 149 27.32 16.45 -7.04
C LEU A 149 26.03 17.27 -6.90
N VAL A 150 25.20 16.92 -5.93
CA VAL A 150 23.94 17.59 -5.63
C VAL A 150 24.21 18.70 -4.61
N PRO A 151 23.91 19.98 -4.92
CA PRO A 151 24.11 21.07 -3.97
C PRO A 151 23.39 20.81 -2.65
N TYR A 152 23.97 21.24 -1.52
CA TYR A 152 23.40 21.03 -0.18
C TYR A 152 21.93 21.47 -0.09
N LYS A 153 21.59 22.68 -0.58
CA LYS A 153 20.21 23.21 -0.59
C LYS A 153 19.26 22.50 -1.56
N GLU A 154 19.77 21.59 -2.39
CA GLU A 154 19.02 20.74 -3.32
C GLU A 154 19.11 19.25 -2.95
N SER A 155 19.75 18.92 -1.82
CA SER A 155 20.06 17.56 -1.40
C SER A 155 18.86 16.78 -0.84
N GLY A 156 17.73 17.46 -0.58
CA GLY A 156 16.52 16.84 -0.04
C GLY A 156 16.84 16.02 1.20
N HIS A 157 16.39 14.76 1.23
CA HIS A 157 16.67 13.85 2.36
C HIS A 157 18.02 13.12 2.30
N MET A 158 18.93 13.45 1.37
CA MET A 158 20.22 12.75 1.26
C MET A 158 21.07 12.88 2.54
N VAL A 159 21.07 14.05 3.17
CA VAL A 159 21.79 14.32 4.42
C VAL A 159 21.25 13.47 5.57
N ARG A 160 19.92 13.49 5.79
CA ARG A 160 19.26 12.60 6.77
C ARG A 160 19.55 11.14 6.45
N GLY A 161 19.32 10.72 5.20
CA GLY A 161 19.49 9.35 4.75
C GLY A 161 20.92 8.81 4.96
N ASN A 162 21.93 9.67 4.84
CA ASN A 162 23.31 9.31 5.15
C ASN A 162 23.49 8.95 6.63
N ASN A 163 22.98 9.79 7.53
CA ASN A 163 23.09 9.56 8.97
C ASN A 163 22.24 8.38 9.44
N VAL A 164 21.03 8.21 8.88
CA VAL A 164 20.17 7.04 9.11
C VAL A 164 20.91 5.75 8.75
N GLU A 165 21.55 5.69 7.58
CA GLU A 165 22.30 4.50 7.16
C GLU A 165 23.47 4.18 8.10
N ILE A 166 24.24 5.19 8.52
CA ILE A 166 25.38 5.00 9.41
C ILE A 166 24.92 4.60 10.82
N LEU A 167 23.83 5.19 11.35
CA LEU A 167 23.25 4.78 12.63
C LEU A 167 22.66 3.37 12.55
N THR A 168 22.07 2.97 11.42
CA THR A 168 21.58 1.60 11.20
C THR A 168 22.73 0.58 11.22
N LEU A 169 23.92 0.95 10.71
CA LEU A 169 25.12 0.11 10.88
C LEU A 169 25.53 0.00 12.36
N ALA A 170 25.43 1.09 13.12
CA ALA A 170 25.70 1.07 14.56
C ALA A 170 24.67 0.20 15.31
N GLU A 171 23.39 0.22 14.96
CA GLU A 171 22.36 -0.66 15.56
C GLU A 171 22.70 -2.13 15.34
N ASN A 172 22.98 -2.49 14.09
CA ASN A 172 23.35 -3.85 13.72
C ASN A 172 24.59 -4.32 14.50
N ALA A 173 25.63 -3.48 14.60
CA ALA A 173 26.83 -3.79 15.35
C ALA A 173 26.60 -3.84 16.86
N ALA A 174 25.76 -2.97 17.43
CA ALA A 174 25.38 -3.00 18.83
C ALA A 174 24.65 -4.31 19.19
N PHE A 175 23.72 -4.76 18.35
CA PHE A 175 23.06 -6.05 18.54
C PHE A 175 24.05 -7.22 18.42
N VAL A 176 24.94 -7.22 17.42
CA VAL A 176 25.96 -8.26 17.25
C VAL A 176 26.88 -8.31 18.48
N TYR A 177 27.32 -7.16 19.00
CA TYR A 177 28.08 -7.11 20.25
C TYR A 177 27.27 -7.68 21.42
N TRP A 178 26.02 -7.26 21.57
CA TRP A 178 25.19 -7.70 22.69
C TRP A 178 25.04 -9.23 22.72
N VAL A 179 24.90 -9.89 21.57
CA VAL A 179 24.81 -11.36 21.51
C VAL A 179 26.17 -12.08 21.58
N THR A 180 27.23 -11.53 21.00
CA THR A 180 28.54 -12.22 20.87
C THR A 180 29.58 -11.85 21.94
N GLY A 181 29.53 -10.63 22.48
CA GLY A 181 30.57 -10.04 23.32
C GLY A 181 31.82 -9.55 22.56
N GLU A 182 31.84 -9.59 21.22
CA GLU A 182 33.00 -9.16 20.43
C GLU A 182 33.16 -7.61 20.45
N GLU A 183 34.15 -7.11 21.22
CA GLU A 183 34.35 -5.68 21.47
C GLU A 183 34.51 -4.80 20.22
N LYS A 184 35.01 -5.34 19.09
CA LYS A 184 35.19 -4.58 17.85
C LYS A 184 33.89 -3.95 17.35
N PHE A 185 32.77 -4.66 17.54
CA PHE A 185 31.45 -4.16 17.16
C PHE A 185 30.95 -3.10 18.13
N ALA A 186 31.23 -3.25 19.43
CA ALA A 186 30.90 -2.22 20.43
C ALA A 186 31.66 -0.92 20.18
N ARG A 187 32.97 -0.98 19.91
CA ARG A 187 33.80 0.20 19.57
C ARG A 187 33.25 0.92 18.36
N PHE A 188 33.02 0.18 17.27
CA PHE A 188 32.45 0.72 16.03
C PHE A 188 31.12 1.43 16.25
N ALA A 189 30.18 0.79 16.94
CA ALA A 189 28.87 1.38 17.20
C ALA A 189 28.93 2.54 18.21
N ALA A 190 29.76 2.45 19.24
CA ALA A 190 29.92 3.48 20.26
C ALA A 190 30.54 4.77 19.70
N ASP A 191 31.53 4.69 18.81
CA ASP A 191 32.16 5.89 18.23
C ASP A 191 31.19 6.63 17.30
N ILE A 192 30.39 5.90 16.52
CA ILE A 192 29.30 6.47 15.70
C ILE A 192 28.27 7.16 16.61
N PHE A 193 27.79 6.44 17.63
CA PHE A 193 26.78 6.94 18.57
C PHE A 193 27.26 8.18 19.32
N ASN A 194 28.48 8.16 19.87
CA ASN A 194 29.03 9.28 20.63
C ASN A 194 29.24 10.52 19.75
N THR A 195 29.69 10.34 18.49
CA THR A 195 29.81 11.46 17.55
C THR A 195 28.47 12.14 17.31
N TRP A 196 27.42 11.35 17.05
CA TRP A 196 26.05 11.86 16.90
C TRP A 196 25.53 12.49 18.20
N LEU A 197 25.64 11.78 19.32
CA LEU A 197 25.06 12.18 20.61
C LEU A 197 25.63 13.51 21.08
N ILE A 198 26.96 13.64 21.09
CA ILE A 198 27.63 14.83 21.60
C ILE A 198 27.40 16.01 20.67
N GLY A 199 27.49 15.80 19.35
CA GLY A 199 27.16 16.84 18.38
C GLY A 199 25.72 17.36 18.54
N THR A 200 24.77 16.45 18.76
CA THR A 200 23.36 16.79 18.99
C THR A 200 23.14 17.49 20.33
N TYR A 201 23.87 17.12 21.37
CA TYR A 201 23.78 17.73 22.70
C TYR A 201 24.05 19.24 22.70
N TYR A 202 24.91 19.72 21.81
CA TYR A 202 25.19 21.16 21.65
C TYR A 202 24.16 21.92 20.80
N MET A 203 23.22 21.23 20.16
CA MET A 203 22.23 21.86 19.28
C MET A 203 20.99 22.33 20.04
N ASN A 204 20.40 23.40 19.53
CA ASN A 204 19.06 23.88 19.85
C ASN A 204 18.09 23.45 18.74
N PRO A 205 16.79 23.34 19.06
CA PRO A 205 15.77 23.07 18.06
C PRO A 205 15.75 24.18 17.00
N ILE A 206 15.46 23.77 15.77
CA ILE A 206 15.45 24.63 14.58
C ILE A 206 14.46 25.79 14.74
N LEU A 207 14.88 27.00 14.39
CA LEU A 207 14.01 28.19 14.34
C LEU A 207 13.45 28.40 12.93
N ASP A 208 12.20 28.84 12.84
CA ASP A 208 11.50 29.19 11.60
C ASP A 208 10.81 30.55 11.77
N PRO A 209 11.57 31.66 11.69
CA PRO A 209 11.05 32.99 11.96
C PRO A 209 9.89 33.40 11.04
N GLU A 210 9.86 32.88 9.81
CA GLU A 210 8.81 33.14 8.82
C GLU A 210 7.61 32.18 8.94
N LYS A 211 7.65 31.23 9.88
CA LYS A 211 6.62 30.23 10.14
C LYS A 211 6.25 29.40 8.90
N SER A 212 7.24 29.13 8.06
CA SER A 212 7.06 28.36 6.82
C SER A 212 6.62 26.90 7.05
N THR A 213 6.83 26.37 8.25
CA THR A 213 6.39 25.05 8.75
C THR A 213 5.18 25.14 9.69
N GLY A 214 4.48 26.28 9.71
CA GLY A 214 3.27 26.47 10.53
C GLY A 214 3.52 26.86 11.99
N GLY A 215 4.77 27.10 12.39
CA GLY A 215 5.15 27.54 13.75
C GLY A 215 6.49 28.28 13.73
N THR A 216 6.86 28.93 14.82
CA THR A 216 8.14 29.69 14.91
C THR A 216 9.38 28.81 15.03
N GLY A 217 9.21 27.49 15.14
CA GLY A 217 10.28 26.59 15.55
C GLY A 217 10.73 26.87 17.00
N GLY A 218 11.98 26.53 17.31
CA GLY A 218 12.57 26.70 18.63
C GLY A 218 11.95 25.73 19.64
N TRP A 219 11.69 26.20 20.86
CA TRP A 219 11.00 25.43 21.90
C TRP A 219 9.48 25.65 21.90
N GLU A 220 8.96 26.50 21.02
CA GLU A 220 7.54 26.83 20.97
C GLU A 220 6.72 25.67 20.38
N PRO A 221 5.50 25.42 20.89
CA PRO A 221 4.63 24.40 20.36
C PRO A 221 4.01 24.78 19.02
N GLY A 222 3.54 23.77 18.29
CA GLY A 222 2.88 23.93 16.99
C GLY A 222 3.83 24.00 15.79
N GLY A 223 3.24 23.87 14.61
CA GLY A 223 3.97 23.62 13.37
C GLY A 223 4.40 22.16 13.23
N ILE A 224 5.07 21.87 12.11
CA ILE A 224 5.50 20.51 11.76
C ILE A 224 6.99 20.26 11.95
N CYS A 225 7.80 21.27 12.28
CA CYS A 225 9.26 21.15 12.39
C CYS A 225 9.67 20.23 13.55
N GLY A 226 10.45 19.19 13.27
CA GLY A 226 11.09 18.35 14.28
C GLY A 226 12.16 19.10 15.08
N TYR A 227 12.87 18.37 15.94
CA TYR A 227 14.06 18.89 16.63
C TYR A 227 15.19 19.12 15.63
N TYR A 228 15.36 18.22 14.66
CA TYR A 228 16.44 18.26 13.66
C TYR A 228 15.96 18.19 12.19
N ASP A 229 14.76 17.70 11.89
CA ASP A 229 14.20 17.67 10.52
C ASP A 229 13.03 18.67 10.34
N TYR A 230 12.65 18.95 9.09
CA TYR A 230 11.54 19.84 8.70
C TYR A 230 10.18 19.31 9.12
N GLU A 231 10.06 17.99 9.27
CA GLU A 231 8.84 17.29 9.60
C GLU A 231 9.08 16.38 10.80
N GLN A 232 8.28 16.55 11.84
CA GLN A 232 8.33 15.77 13.07
C GLN A 232 8.18 14.27 12.79
N ILE A 233 7.42 13.91 11.75
CA ILE A 233 7.22 12.53 11.27
C ILE A 233 8.43 11.93 10.54
N HIS A 234 9.46 12.73 10.25
CA HIS A 234 10.69 12.35 9.56
C HIS A 234 11.93 12.48 10.45
N ASP A 235 11.77 12.85 11.73
CA ASP A 235 12.88 13.10 12.66
C ASP A 235 13.37 11.80 13.33
N ASP A 236 13.86 10.87 12.49
CA ASP A 236 14.10 9.46 12.78
C ASP A 236 15.47 9.14 13.42
N LEU A 237 16.39 10.11 13.53
CA LEU A 237 17.74 9.84 14.05
C LEU A 237 17.75 9.37 15.51
N ALA A 238 16.91 9.97 16.36
CA ALA A 238 16.82 9.60 17.78
C ALA A 238 16.25 8.20 17.98
N LEU A 239 15.35 7.77 17.10
CA LEU A 239 14.83 6.41 17.08
C LEU A 239 15.96 5.38 16.90
N HIS A 240 16.92 5.68 16.03
CA HIS A 240 18.05 4.78 15.81
C HIS A 240 19.05 4.83 16.97
N ALA A 241 19.39 6.04 17.42
CA ALA A 241 20.34 6.25 18.49
C ALA A 241 19.85 5.65 19.83
N ALA A 242 18.54 5.69 20.12
CA ALA A 242 17.96 5.05 21.30
C ALA A 242 18.22 3.54 21.31
N THR A 243 18.10 2.87 20.16
CA THR A 243 18.38 1.44 20.01
C THR A 243 19.87 1.13 20.21
N VAL A 244 20.76 1.95 19.65
CA VAL A 244 22.22 1.78 19.84
C VAL A 244 22.59 1.93 21.31
N TYR A 245 22.08 2.98 21.96
CA TYR A 245 22.27 3.23 23.39
C TYR A 245 21.77 2.05 24.25
N ASP A 246 20.59 1.52 23.94
CA ASP A 246 19.97 0.43 24.69
C ASP A 246 20.83 -0.84 24.68
N PHE A 247 21.33 -1.27 23.51
CA PHE A 247 22.18 -2.46 23.41
C PHE A 247 23.62 -2.23 23.92
N LEU A 248 24.12 -0.99 23.90
CA LEU A 248 25.49 -0.66 24.32
C LEU A 248 25.60 -0.07 25.72
N TYR A 249 24.51 0.09 26.47
CA TYR A 249 24.46 0.82 27.73
C TYR A 249 25.63 0.50 28.67
N ASP A 250 25.85 -0.78 28.97
CA ASP A 250 26.94 -1.24 29.84
C ASP A 250 28.33 -0.90 29.28
N TYR A 251 28.50 -1.07 27.96
CA TYR A 251 29.76 -0.77 27.28
C TYR A 251 30.08 0.72 27.31
N LEU A 252 29.09 1.58 27.05
CA LEU A 252 29.22 3.03 27.06
C LEU A 252 29.52 3.58 28.46
N ASN A 253 28.93 2.97 29.50
CA ASN A 253 29.22 3.32 30.89
C ASN A 253 30.62 2.88 31.32
N ALA A 254 31.07 1.71 30.88
CA ALA A 254 32.43 1.23 31.13
C ALA A 254 33.49 2.01 30.32
N ASN A 255 33.12 2.56 29.17
CA ASN A 255 34.01 3.26 28.25
C ASN A 255 33.52 4.69 27.92
N PRO A 256 33.48 5.61 28.89
CA PRO A 256 32.96 6.95 28.65
C PRO A 256 33.85 7.72 27.66
N HIS A 257 33.20 8.37 26.69
CA HIS A 257 33.85 9.16 25.65
C HIS A 257 34.68 10.30 26.26
N VAL A 258 35.81 10.64 25.64
CA VAL A 258 36.77 11.62 26.15
C VAL A 258 36.13 12.98 26.42
N HIS A 259 35.34 13.49 25.47
CA HIS A 259 34.65 14.77 25.60
C HIS A 259 33.65 14.80 26.76
N LEU A 260 32.99 13.68 27.07
CA LEU A 260 32.04 13.61 28.19
C LEU A 260 32.78 13.76 29.53
N LYS A 261 33.97 13.14 29.66
CA LYS A 261 34.85 13.31 30.81
C LYS A 261 35.32 14.76 30.95
N GLU A 262 35.68 15.40 29.84
CA GLU A 262 36.16 16.80 29.82
C GLU A 262 35.09 17.77 30.34
N ILE A 263 33.83 17.55 30.00
CA ILE A 263 32.71 18.38 30.47
C ILE A 263 32.09 17.91 31.79
N GLY A 264 32.65 16.87 32.42
CA GLY A 264 32.20 16.33 33.70
C GLY A 264 30.81 15.71 33.67
N LYS A 265 30.42 15.07 32.56
CA LYS A 265 29.09 14.44 32.38
C LYS A 265 29.20 12.96 32.09
N GLU A 266 28.17 12.22 32.50
CA GLU A 266 28.01 10.80 32.17
C GLU A 266 27.26 10.62 30.84
N THR A 267 27.50 9.49 30.16
CA THR A 267 26.79 9.17 28.91
C THR A 267 25.28 9.13 29.12
N LYS A 268 24.82 8.52 30.22
CA LYS A 268 23.40 8.45 30.59
C LYS A 268 22.77 9.83 30.73
N GLU A 269 23.45 10.77 31.37
CA GLU A 269 22.95 12.14 31.55
C GLU A 269 22.77 12.85 30.20
N VAL A 270 23.79 12.77 29.33
CA VAL A 270 23.75 13.42 28.01
C VAL A 270 22.73 12.76 27.09
N ALA A 271 22.65 11.42 27.09
CA ALA A 271 21.64 10.67 26.34
C ALA A 271 20.22 11.03 26.78
N GLY A 272 19.95 11.07 28.08
CA GLY A 272 18.66 11.49 28.63
C GLY A 272 18.26 12.90 28.19
N VAL A 273 19.19 13.86 28.20
CA VAL A 273 18.93 15.22 27.69
C VAL A 273 18.59 15.19 26.20
N VAL A 274 19.42 14.55 25.36
CA VAL A 274 19.21 14.54 23.91
C VAL A 274 17.89 13.87 23.55
N PHE A 275 17.62 12.67 24.07
CA PHE A 275 16.37 11.96 23.79
C PHE A 275 15.15 12.76 24.24
N LYS A 276 15.18 13.37 25.44
CA LYS A 276 14.09 14.26 25.88
C LYS A 276 13.86 15.43 24.94
N ARG A 277 14.88 16.01 24.31
CA ARG A 277 14.68 17.12 23.35
C ARG A 277 13.90 16.67 22.11
N PHE A 278 14.20 15.49 21.57
CA PHE A 278 13.41 14.94 20.46
C PHE A 278 11.97 14.61 20.91
N ILE A 279 11.82 14.03 22.10
CA ILE A 279 10.51 13.68 22.65
C ILE A 279 9.68 14.95 22.91
N ASP A 280 10.23 15.92 23.64
CA ASP A 280 9.53 17.15 24.05
C ASP A 280 9.11 17.99 22.84
N ILE A 281 9.95 18.10 21.81
CA ILE A 281 9.59 18.77 20.55
C ILE A 281 8.58 17.94 19.76
N GLY A 282 8.81 16.64 19.64
CA GLY A 282 7.93 15.74 18.92
C GLY A 282 6.54 15.63 19.54
N PHE A 283 6.41 15.81 20.85
CA PHE A 283 5.18 15.71 21.63
C PHE A 283 4.29 16.97 21.57
N ILE A 284 4.82 18.09 21.08
CA ILE A 284 4.08 19.36 20.96
C ILE A 284 3.96 19.87 19.52
N ARG A 285 4.30 19.04 18.53
CA ARG A 285 4.35 19.37 17.11
C ARG A 285 3.87 18.22 16.23
N GLY A 286 3.66 18.51 14.95
CA GLY A 286 3.12 17.54 14.01
C GLY A 286 1.59 17.60 13.93
N GLY A 287 0.97 16.46 13.63
CA GLY A 287 -0.48 16.37 13.44
C GLY A 287 -1.17 15.59 14.55
N LYS A 288 -2.27 16.14 15.07
CA LYS A 288 -3.06 15.53 16.16
C LYS A 288 -3.67 14.19 15.81
N SER A 289 -4.15 14.03 14.58
CA SER A 289 -4.86 12.83 14.13
C SER A 289 -4.35 12.38 12.76
N GLY A 290 -4.94 11.32 12.21
CA GLY A 290 -4.55 10.79 10.91
C GLY A 290 -3.18 10.09 10.93
N ASN A 291 -2.64 9.79 9.75
CA ASN A 291 -1.33 9.14 9.64
C ASN A 291 -0.20 9.96 10.27
N TRP A 292 -0.32 11.29 10.29
CA TRP A 292 0.66 12.18 10.92
C TRP A 292 0.81 11.93 12.41
N ASN A 293 -0.31 11.72 13.13
CA ASN A 293 -0.25 11.41 14.55
C ASN A 293 0.47 10.09 14.81
N VAL A 294 0.13 9.07 14.02
CA VAL A 294 0.73 7.75 14.19
C VAL A 294 2.23 7.84 13.87
N ASN A 295 2.62 8.42 12.73
CA ASN A 295 4.05 8.58 12.41
C ASN A 295 4.79 9.42 13.45
N GLY A 296 4.15 10.45 14.00
CA GLY A 296 4.73 11.31 15.01
C GLY A 296 5.09 10.56 16.29
N TRP A 297 4.17 9.76 16.82
CA TRP A 297 4.45 8.89 17.95
C TRP A 297 5.53 7.83 17.62
N ASN A 298 5.59 7.34 16.38
CA ASN A 298 6.59 6.33 15.99
C ASN A 298 8.02 6.87 16.14
N MET A 299 8.24 8.15 15.81
CA MET A 299 9.55 8.79 15.92
C MET A 299 10.03 8.88 17.37
N ILE A 300 9.11 9.12 18.31
CA ILE A 300 9.45 9.36 19.72
C ILE A 300 9.27 8.12 20.61
N LEU A 301 8.61 7.05 20.16
CA LEU A 301 8.34 5.88 21.00
C LEU A 301 9.62 5.18 21.51
N ARG A 302 10.59 4.90 20.63
CA ARG A 302 11.84 4.23 21.06
C ARG A 302 12.68 5.13 21.98
N PRO A 303 12.83 6.44 21.70
CA PRO A 303 13.38 7.38 22.66
C PRO A 303 12.65 7.39 24.01
N ILE A 304 11.31 7.32 24.04
CA ILE A 304 10.53 7.24 25.28
C ILE A 304 10.84 5.95 26.04
N LEU A 305 10.84 4.81 25.36
CA LEU A 305 11.03 3.49 25.98
C LEU A 305 12.42 3.33 26.62
N VAL A 306 13.43 4.03 26.10
CA VAL A 306 14.80 3.97 26.63
C VAL A 306 15.08 4.96 27.76
N LEU A 307 14.16 5.90 28.02
CA LEU A 307 14.27 6.77 29.19
C LEU A 307 14.16 5.95 30.48
N GLU A 308 14.83 6.43 31.52
CA GLU A 308 14.59 6.03 32.90
C GLU A 308 13.19 6.45 33.38
N GLU A 309 12.83 6.06 34.61
CA GLU A 309 11.59 6.48 35.26
C GLU A 309 11.55 7.98 35.59
N ASN A 310 10.35 8.48 35.90
CA ASN A 310 10.08 9.90 36.14
C ASN A 310 11.01 10.52 37.18
N GLU A 311 11.33 9.80 38.25
CA GLU A 311 12.16 10.26 39.37
C GLU A 311 13.64 10.46 38.98
N ALA A 312 14.07 9.91 37.85
CA ALA A 312 15.43 10.12 37.34
C ALA A 312 15.62 11.51 36.69
N TYR A 313 14.53 12.24 36.42
CA TYR A 313 14.57 13.52 35.73
C TYR A 313 14.09 14.69 36.62
N PRO A 314 14.77 15.85 36.60
CA PRO A 314 14.39 17.00 37.42
C PRO A 314 12.98 17.56 37.17
N ASP A 315 12.44 17.36 35.96
CA ASP A 315 11.10 17.80 35.57
C ASP A 315 10.01 16.76 35.88
N GLY A 316 10.39 15.60 36.42
CA GLY A 316 9.49 14.48 36.69
C GLY A 316 8.94 13.80 35.43
N LYS A 317 9.55 14.00 34.26
CA LYS A 317 9.09 13.48 32.97
C LYS A 317 10.06 12.44 32.42
N GLY A 318 9.86 11.19 32.82
CA GLY A 318 10.54 10.01 32.30
C GLY A 318 9.63 9.18 31.40
N LYS A 319 9.97 7.90 31.22
CA LYS A 319 9.25 6.95 30.37
C LYS A 319 7.74 6.91 30.64
N ASP A 320 7.36 6.73 31.91
CA ASP A 320 5.95 6.57 32.30
C ASP A 320 5.10 7.83 32.02
N TYR A 321 5.67 9.02 32.16
CA TYR A 321 4.97 10.28 31.83
C TYR A 321 4.51 10.30 30.37
N TYR A 322 5.40 9.99 29.42
CA TYR A 322 5.04 10.06 28.00
C TYR A 322 4.18 8.87 27.55
N LEU A 323 4.42 7.68 28.11
CA LEU A 323 3.57 6.51 27.82
C LEU A 323 2.12 6.70 28.28
N HIS A 324 1.88 7.42 29.37
CA HIS A 324 0.53 7.78 29.80
C HIS A 324 -0.24 8.52 28.70
N TYR A 325 0.39 9.49 28.02
CA TYR A 325 -0.26 10.22 26.93
C TYR A 325 -0.41 9.41 25.64
N LEU A 326 0.50 8.47 25.36
CA LEU A 326 0.30 7.56 24.22
C LEU A 326 -0.88 6.61 24.45
N THR A 327 -1.08 6.16 25.69
CA THR A 327 -1.96 5.01 25.97
C THR A 327 -3.31 5.40 26.58
N ASN A 328 -3.41 6.53 27.27
CA ASN A 328 -4.58 6.92 28.05
C ASN A 328 -5.14 8.30 27.72
N GLU A 329 -4.28 9.29 27.44
CA GLU A 329 -4.69 10.69 27.41
C GLU A 329 -4.24 11.43 26.15
N SER A 330 -5.21 11.86 25.33
CA SER A 330 -4.95 12.70 24.16
C SER A 330 -4.61 14.13 24.57
N THR A 331 -3.65 14.73 23.89
CA THR A 331 -3.29 16.14 24.03
C THR A 331 -3.94 16.98 22.92
N ILE A 332 -3.67 18.29 22.93
CA ILE A 332 -4.03 19.17 21.80
C ILE A 332 -3.17 18.92 20.55
N TYR A 333 -2.04 18.20 20.69
CA TYR A 333 -1.09 17.94 19.60
C TYR A 333 -1.09 16.50 19.12
N HIS A 334 -1.58 15.55 19.93
CA HIS A 334 -1.60 14.12 19.62
C HIS A 334 -2.80 13.42 20.23
N ASP A 335 -3.48 12.58 19.44
CA ASP A 335 -4.41 11.60 19.99
C ASP A 335 -3.63 10.42 20.61
N ALA A 336 -4.15 9.87 21.70
CA ALA A 336 -3.74 8.61 22.31
C ALA A 336 -4.31 7.42 21.51
N ILE A 337 -3.74 6.22 21.70
CA ILE A 337 -4.16 5.00 20.98
C ILE A 337 -5.68 4.77 21.02
N PRO A 338 -6.39 4.88 22.17
CA PRO A 338 -7.84 4.68 22.20
C PRO A 338 -8.63 5.64 21.32
N ASP A 339 -8.09 6.84 21.05
CA ASP A 339 -8.68 7.81 20.13
C ASP A 339 -8.24 7.57 18.69
N MET A 340 -6.97 7.21 18.45
CA MET A 340 -6.47 6.84 17.11
C MET A 340 -7.30 5.70 16.49
N VAL A 341 -7.60 4.66 17.26
CA VAL A 341 -8.26 3.46 16.72
C VAL A 341 -9.73 3.70 16.36
N LYS A 342 -10.34 4.79 16.85
CA LYS A 342 -11.72 5.18 16.48
C LYS A 342 -11.83 5.63 15.02
N THR A 343 -10.69 5.95 14.38
CA THR A 343 -10.63 6.32 12.96
C THR A 343 -10.89 5.12 12.04
N TYR A 344 -10.63 3.90 12.48
CA TYR A 344 -10.92 2.71 11.69
C TYR A 344 -12.43 2.49 11.54
N ASP A 345 -12.86 2.16 10.32
CA ASP A 345 -14.24 1.78 10.07
C ASP A 345 -14.57 0.46 10.79
N PRO A 346 -15.58 0.43 11.67
CA PRO A 346 -15.85 -0.74 12.50
C PRO A 346 -16.39 -1.94 11.72
N VAL A 347 -16.86 -1.74 10.48
CA VAL A 347 -17.42 -2.79 9.62
C VAL A 347 -16.35 -3.44 8.76
N THR A 348 -15.46 -2.64 8.17
CA THR A 348 -14.44 -3.08 7.23
C THR A 348 -13.08 -3.25 7.87
N GLY A 349 -12.80 -2.56 8.99
CA GLY A 349 -11.46 -2.48 9.58
C GLY A 349 -10.51 -1.59 8.79
N LEU A 350 -10.98 -0.91 7.74
CA LEU A 350 -10.12 -0.06 6.93
C LEU A 350 -9.93 1.31 7.58
N TRP A 351 -8.69 1.80 7.52
CA TRP A 351 -8.40 3.21 7.71
C TRP A 351 -8.96 4.01 6.51
N PRO A 352 -9.39 5.27 6.68
CA PRO A 352 -10.04 6.05 5.61
C PRO A 352 -9.12 6.46 4.45
N GLU A 353 -7.79 6.37 4.62
CA GLU A 353 -6.85 6.76 3.57
C GLU A 353 -6.56 5.66 2.55
N SER A 354 -5.91 6.02 1.45
CA SER A 354 -5.52 5.10 0.38
C SER A 354 -4.75 3.87 0.90
N PRO A 355 -4.72 2.74 0.15
CA PRO A 355 -4.20 1.46 0.65
C PRO A 355 -2.81 1.54 1.27
N GLY A 356 -1.90 2.32 0.67
CA GLY A 356 -0.53 2.48 1.19
C GLY A 356 -0.52 3.08 2.61
N TYR A 357 -1.30 4.13 2.83
CA TYR A 357 -1.42 4.77 4.14
C TYR A 357 -2.22 3.91 5.13
N SER A 358 -3.30 3.28 4.67
CA SER A 358 -4.15 2.42 5.48
C SER A 358 -3.39 1.26 6.10
N PHE A 359 -2.68 0.50 5.26
CA PHE A 359 -1.93 -0.67 5.72
C PHE A 359 -0.58 -0.32 6.36
N GLY A 360 0.02 0.83 6.00
CA GLY A 360 1.17 1.38 6.71
C GLY A 360 0.83 1.76 8.17
N THR A 361 -0.35 2.33 8.39
CA THR A 361 -0.80 2.76 9.73
C THR A 361 -1.01 1.57 10.67
N ILE A 362 -1.74 0.53 10.22
CA ILE A 362 -1.97 -0.66 11.07
C ILE A 362 -0.68 -1.44 11.33
N GLN A 363 0.21 -1.53 10.34
CA GLN A 363 1.53 -2.13 10.54
C GLN A 363 2.26 -1.47 11.71
N MET A 364 2.33 -0.14 11.69
CA MET A 364 3.05 0.63 12.71
C MET A 364 2.43 0.50 14.10
N LEU A 365 1.10 0.53 14.20
CA LEU A 365 0.38 0.30 15.45
C LEU A 365 0.68 -1.10 16.03
N LEU A 366 0.81 -2.11 15.18
CA LEU A 366 1.18 -3.46 15.61
C LEU A 366 2.67 -3.59 15.98
N ASP A 367 3.56 -2.86 15.31
CA ASP A 367 4.97 -2.77 15.75
C ASP A 367 5.04 -2.19 17.16
N TRP A 368 4.28 -1.15 17.46
CA TRP A 368 4.21 -0.57 18.80
C TRP A 368 3.61 -1.52 19.82
N ALA A 369 2.55 -2.25 19.46
CA ALA A 369 1.90 -3.18 20.37
C ALA A 369 2.88 -4.24 20.89
N ILE A 370 3.82 -4.70 20.05
CA ILE A 370 4.89 -5.61 20.48
C ILE A 370 5.84 -4.96 21.47
N LEU A 371 6.24 -3.70 21.25
CA LEU A 371 7.12 -2.96 22.17
C LEU A 371 6.43 -2.64 23.50
N LEU A 372 5.22 -2.10 23.44
CA LEU A 372 4.42 -1.70 24.60
C LEU A 372 4.06 -2.89 25.48
N LYS A 373 3.81 -4.07 24.90
CA LYS A 373 3.55 -5.29 25.67
C LYS A 373 4.74 -5.70 26.54
N ARG A 374 5.98 -5.46 26.08
CA ARG A 374 7.19 -5.69 26.89
C ARG A 374 7.27 -4.73 28.08
N SER A 375 6.73 -3.53 27.94
CA SER A 375 6.54 -2.55 29.02
C SER A 375 5.27 -2.78 29.85
N GLY A 376 4.59 -3.92 29.69
CA GLY A 376 3.40 -4.28 30.47
C GLY A 376 2.08 -3.73 29.94
N ILE A 377 2.05 -3.16 28.72
CA ILE A 377 0.87 -2.50 28.14
C ILE A 377 0.34 -3.34 26.95
N ASP A 378 -0.84 -3.96 27.10
CA ASP A 378 -1.42 -4.83 26.07
C ASP A 378 -2.43 -4.11 25.16
N VAL A 379 -1.90 -3.38 24.19
CA VAL A 379 -2.71 -2.59 23.25
C VAL A 379 -3.67 -3.44 22.41
N ILE A 380 -3.29 -4.67 22.03
CA ILE A 380 -4.11 -5.52 21.16
C ILE A 380 -5.31 -6.09 21.92
N ALA A 381 -5.15 -6.43 23.21
CA ALA A 381 -6.26 -6.88 24.05
C ALA A 381 -7.32 -5.79 24.21
N ASP A 382 -6.88 -4.55 24.41
CA ASP A 382 -7.77 -3.40 24.64
C ASP A 382 -8.43 -2.91 23.35
N ASN A 383 -7.86 -3.21 22.18
CA ASN A 383 -8.30 -2.68 20.89
C ASN A 383 -8.48 -3.79 19.82
N PRO A 384 -9.58 -4.56 19.87
CA PRO A 384 -9.84 -5.66 18.92
C PRO A 384 -9.87 -5.24 17.43
N ILE A 385 -10.13 -3.96 17.16
CA ILE A 385 -10.14 -3.39 15.80
C ILE A 385 -8.79 -3.54 15.09
N LEU A 386 -7.67 -3.57 15.82
CA LEU A 386 -6.33 -3.74 15.23
C LEU A 386 -6.20 -5.10 14.51
N GLN A 387 -6.77 -6.15 15.09
CA GLN A 387 -6.77 -7.49 14.51
C GLN A 387 -7.59 -7.51 13.22
N LYS A 388 -8.74 -6.83 13.23
CA LYS A 388 -9.60 -6.71 12.05
C LYS A 388 -8.94 -5.88 10.96
N ALA A 389 -8.30 -4.77 11.31
CA ALA A 389 -7.61 -3.89 10.38
C ALA A 389 -6.45 -4.58 9.65
N ALA A 390 -5.69 -5.42 10.36
CA ALA A 390 -4.62 -6.21 9.76
C ALA A 390 -5.14 -7.19 8.69
N MET A 391 -6.30 -7.80 8.93
CA MET A 391 -6.92 -8.74 7.99
C MET A 391 -7.68 -8.04 6.86
N ALA A 392 -7.93 -6.73 6.94
CA ALA A 392 -8.65 -5.98 5.92
C ALA A 392 -7.88 -5.83 4.59
N VAL A 393 -6.62 -6.28 4.53
CA VAL A 393 -5.78 -6.26 3.33
C VAL A 393 -6.18 -7.32 2.30
N PHE A 394 -6.65 -8.51 2.71
CA PHE A 394 -6.93 -9.61 1.77
C PHE A 394 -7.93 -9.24 0.68
N PRO A 395 -9.04 -8.55 0.99
CA PRO A 395 -9.98 -8.11 -0.02
C PRO A 395 -9.37 -7.15 -1.04
N TRP A 396 -8.32 -6.42 -0.68
CA TRP A 396 -7.61 -5.47 -1.54
C TRP A 396 -6.29 -6.02 -2.11
N MET A 397 -6.08 -7.34 -2.07
CA MET A 397 -4.94 -8.00 -2.69
C MET A 397 -5.31 -8.79 -3.95
N ASP A 398 -4.39 -8.82 -4.92
CA ASP A 398 -4.41 -9.76 -6.04
C ASP A 398 -3.93 -11.16 -5.63
N ASP A 399 -3.87 -12.09 -6.58
CA ASP A 399 -3.43 -13.46 -6.29
C ASP A 399 -1.95 -13.56 -5.90
N ALA A 400 -1.12 -12.68 -6.47
CA ALA A 400 0.30 -12.60 -6.17
C ALA A 400 0.59 -11.82 -4.89
N ALA A 401 -0.45 -11.58 -4.07
CA ALA A 401 -0.39 -10.88 -2.81
C ALA A 401 0.08 -9.42 -2.93
N ASN A 402 -0.17 -8.76 -4.06
CA ASN A 402 0.03 -7.34 -4.21
C ASN A 402 -1.26 -6.56 -3.92
N MET A 403 -1.14 -5.41 -3.28
CA MET A 403 -2.25 -4.49 -3.02
C MET A 403 -2.70 -3.77 -4.31
N VAL A 404 -4.00 -3.47 -4.39
CA VAL A 404 -4.59 -2.62 -5.43
C VAL A 404 -3.95 -1.23 -5.50
N VAL A 405 -4.04 -0.59 -6.66
CA VAL A 405 -3.43 0.73 -6.94
C VAL A 405 -4.52 1.79 -7.01
N PHE A 406 -4.84 2.51 -5.94
CA PHE A 406 -5.76 3.65 -6.02
C PHE A 406 -5.44 4.72 -4.98
N GLY A 407 -5.81 5.97 -5.28
CA GLY A 407 -5.37 7.12 -4.50
C GLY A 407 -3.85 7.25 -4.50
N ASP A 408 -3.30 7.78 -3.43
CA ASP A 408 -1.84 7.89 -3.25
C ASP A 408 -1.21 6.55 -2.84
N SER A 409 -1.29 5.56 -3.73
CA SER A 409 -0.74 4.23 -3.52
C SER A 409 -0.04 3.75 -4.79
N ARG A 410 1.11 3.10 -4.61
CA ARG A 410 1.91 2.48 -5.68
C ARG A 410 1.69 0.97 -5.79
N GLY A 411 0.72 0.43 -5.06
CA GLY A 411 0.48 -1.02 -4.93
C GLY A 411 1.68 -1.75 -4.32
N GLY A 412 1.95 -2.97 -4.80
CA GLY A 412 3.08 -3.80 -4.35
C GLY A 412 2.68 -4.79 -3.26
N SER A 413 3.65 -5.61 -2.82
CA SER A 413 3.38 -6.70 -1.87
C SER A 413 2.69 -6.18 -0.61
N ALA A 414 1.67 -6.90 -0.13
CA ALA A 414 1.16 -6.70 1.21
C ALA A 414 2.31 -6.85 2.22
N ASN A 415 2.27 -6.07 3.29
CA ASN A 415 3.32 -6.10 4.29
C ASN A 415 3.11 -7.27 5.25
N PHE A 416 3.76 -8.40 4.96
CA PHE A 416 3.63 -9.62 5.76
C PHE A 416 4.17 -9.49 7.20
N LEU A 417 4.96 -8.44 7.50
CA LEU A 417 5.36 -8.10 8.87
C LEU A 417 4.15 -7.90 9.79
N THR A 418 3.02 -7.41 9.26
CA THR A 418 1.79 -7.18 10.04
C THR A 418 1.33 -8.49 10.67
N PHE A 419 1.46 -9.60 9.94
CA PHE A 419 1.06 -10.92 10.41
C PHE A 419 2.10 -11.57 11.33
N GLU A 420 3.38 -11.23 11.21
CA GLU A 420 4.40 -11.68 12.17
C GLU A 420 4.16 -11.13 13.57
N ASN A 421 3.83 -9.84 13.66
CA ASN A 421 3.50 -9.21 14.95
C ASN A 421 2.26 -9.86 15.56
N LEU A 422 1.22 -10.11 14.77
CA LEU A 422 0.03 -10.81 15.28
C LEU A 422 0.32 -12.28 15.64
N LEU A 423 1.08 -13.02 14.85
CA LEU A 423 1.47 -14.40 15.17
C LEU A 423 2.26 -14.45 16.48
N THR A 424 3.19 -13.51 16.67
CA THR A 424 3.96 -13.35 17.90
C THR A 424 3.03 -13.11 19.08
N TYR A 425 2.12 -12.14 18.97
CA TYR A 425 1.14 -11.83 20.00
C TYR A 425 0.24 -13.04 20.35
N TYR A 426 -0.29 -13.72 19.34
CA TYR A 426 -1.18 -14.86 19.56
C TYR A 426 -0.45 -16.09 20.12
N THR A 427 0.83 -16.25 19.80
CA THR A 427 1.68 -17.27 20.41
C THR A 427 1.88 -16.98 21.90
N GLN A 428 2.20 -15.73 22.26
CA GLN A 428 2.38 -15.32 23.66
C GLN A 428 1.09 -15.42 24.50
N THR A 429 -0.08 -15.23 23.87
CA THR A 429 -1.40 -15.28 24.54
C THR A 429 -2.11 -16.62 24.37
N ALA A 430 -1.47 -17.62 23.75
CA ALA A 430 -2.03 -18.95 23.45
C ALA A 430 -3.37 -18.93 22.68
N ASN A 431 -3.58 -17.94 21.80
CA ASN A 431 -4.78 -17.82 20.97
C ASN A 431 -4.69 -18.69 19.71
N LYS A 432 -5.20 -19.92 19.78
CA LYS A 432 -5.15 -20.91 18.68
C LYS A 432 -5.75 -20.41 17.37
N LYS A 433 -6.92 -19.75 17.41
CA LYS A 433 -7.59 -19.27 16.19
C LYS A 433 -6.80 -18.14 15.52
N GLY A 434 -6.24 -17.23 16.33
CA GLY A 434 -5.37 -16.16 15.82
C GLY A 434 -4.07 -16.68 15.23
N ILE A 435 -3.48 -17.72 15.85
CA ILE A 435 -2.31 -18.43 15.30
C ILE A 435 -2.66 -19.02 13.93
N GLU A 436 -3.78 -19.73 13.80
CA GLU A 436 -4.18 -20.36 12.54
C GLU A 436 -4.40 -19.33 11.42
N SER A 437 -5.12 -18.24 11.67
CA SER A 437 -5.41 -17.25 10.63
C SER A 437 -4.15 -16.48 10.18
N THR A 438 -3.30 -16.07 11.12
CA THR A 438 -2.05 -15.36 10.82
C THR A 438 -1.01 -16.26 10.17
N ALA A 439 -0.91 -17.52 10.60
CA ALA A 439 -0.06 -18.50 9.96
C ALA A 439 -0.51 -18.79 8.52
N SER A 440 -1.81 -18.85 8.25
CA SER A 440 -2.36 -18.99 6.89
C SER A 440 -1.90 -17.85 5.98
N ALA A 441 -1.97 -16.60 6.48
CA ALA A 441 -1.46 -15.41 5.78
C ALA A 441 0.03 -15.50 5.47
N LEU A 442 0.85 -15.83 6.48
CA LEU A 442 2.31 -15.93 6.32
C LEU A 442 2.71 -17.08 5.39
N ASN A 443 2.05 -18.24 5.50
CA ASN A 443 2.26 -19.38 4.60
C ASN A 443 1.96 -19.01 3.14
N LYS A 444 0.92 -18.19 2.89
CA LYS A 444 0.66 -17.64 1.55
C LYS A 444 1.84 -16.79 1.07
N GLY A 445 2.32 -15.85 1.89
CA GLY A 445 3.48 -15.01 1.56
C GLY A 445 4.76 -15.79 1.26
N LEU A 446 5.05 -16.82 2.06
CA LEU A 446 6.18 -17.74 1.85
C LEU A 446 6.04 -18.52 0.54
N SER A 447 4.86 -19.11 0.30
CA SER A 447 4.61 -19.92 -0.91
C SER A 447 4.71 -19.11 -2.21
N LEU A 448 4.40 -17.82 -2.16
CA LEU A 448 4.50 -16.89 -3.29
C LEU A 448 5.90 -16.25 -3.42
N GLY A 449 6.83 -16.53 -2.51
CA GLY A 449 8.13 -15.86 -2.45
C GLY A 449 8.06 -14.36 -2.13
N LYS A 450 6.93 -13.89 -1.61
CA LYS A 450 6.67 -12.49 -1.24
C LYS A 450 7.10 -12.16 0.19
N TYR A 451 7.33 -13.19 0.99
CA TYR A 451 7.81 -13.07 2.36
C TYR A 451 9.00 -14.00 2.60
N ASN A 452 10.00 -13.54 3.36
CA ASN A 452 11.17 -14.33 3.73
C ASN A 452 11.72 -13.87 5.08
N ARG A 453 11.62 -14.75 6.10
CA ARG A 453 12.10 -14.49 7.46
C ARG A 453 13.61 -14.29 7.56
N SER A 454 14.41 -14.76 6.60
CA SER A 454 15.85 -14.48 6.58
C SER A 454 16.19 -13.00 6.38
N ASN A 455 15.18 -12.15 6.06
CA ASN A 455 15.30 -10.71 5.95
C ASN A 455 14.71 -9.96 7.18
N ALA A 456 14.35 -10.67 8.25
CA ALA A 456 13.66 -10.10 9.41
C ALA A 456 14.50 -9.10 10.23
N GLY A 457 15.81 -9.04 10.01
CA GLY A 457 16.72 -8.18 10.78
C GLY A 457 16.81 -8.59 12.25
N TRP A 458 17.50 -7.76 13.05
CA TRP A 458 17.68 -8.04 14.48
C TRP A 458 16.35 -7.89 15.24
N THR A 459 15.46 -7.00 14.80
CA THR A 459 14.14 -6.80 15.42
C THR A 459 13.33 -8.09 15.38
N GLY A 460 13.22 -8.76 14.22
CA GLY A 460 12.50 -10.03 14.11
C GLY A 460 13.18 -11.19 14.83
N ILE A 461 14.52 -11.22 14.90
CA ILE A 461 15.23 -12.19 15.75
C ILE A 461 14.80 -12.03 17.22
N CYS A 462 14.70 -10.80 17.71
CA CYS A 462 14.25 -10.52 19.07
C CYS A 462 12.77 -10.84 19.27
N THR A 463 11.89 -10.47 18.33
CA THR A 463 10.44 -10.44 18.59
C THR A 463 9.67 -11.65 18.04
N TYR A 464 10.01 -12.18 16.86
CA TYR A 464 9.14 -13.15 16.19
C TYR A 464 9.03 -14.48 16.93
N ALA A 465 7.87 -15.12 16.78
CA ALA A 465 7.71 -16.53 17.14
C ALA A 465 8.70 -17.40 16.34
N PRO A 466 9.36 -18.40 16.97
CA PRO A 466 10.38 -19.24 16.31
C PRO A 466 9.88 -19.88 15.01
N THR A 467 8.67 -20.45 15.02
CA THR A 467 8.09 -21.19 13.89
C THR A 467 6.77 -20.60 13.42
N ILE A 468 6.48 -20.67 12.10
CA ILE A 468 5.12 -20.49 11.54
C ILE A 468 4.46 -21.87 11.46
N PRO A 469 3.32 -22.10 12.13
CA PRO A 469 2.58 -23.34 11.95
C PRO A 469 2.12 -23.52 10.51
N VAL A 470 2.26 -24.73 9.96
CA VAL A 470 1.68 -25.07 8.67
C VAL A 470 0.19 -25.34 8.86
N VAL A 471 -0.64 -24.53 8.21
CA VAL A 471 -2.11 -24.61 8.31
C VAL A 471 -2.74 -24.66 6.93
N LYS A 472 -3.99 -25.10 6.87
CA LYS A 472 -4.77 -25.12 5.63
C LYS A 472 -5.08 -23.69 5.20
N SER A 473 -4.91 -23.40 3.90
CA SER A 473 -5.31 -22.13 3.32
C SER A 473 -6.81 -21.86 3.53
N GLU A 474 -7.15 -20.63 3.90
CA GLU A 474 -8.53 -20.17 4.00
C GLU A 474 -9.16 -19.94 2.62
N THR A 475 -10.49 -19.89 2.57
CA THR A 475 -11.25 -19.49 1.38
C THR A 475 -11.11 -18.00 1.15
N SER A 476 -10.80 -17.59 -0.08
CA SER A 476 -10.71 -16.18 -0.44
C SER A 476 -12.07 -15.61 -0.83
N GLU A 477 -12.30 -14.34 -0.50
CA GLU A 477 -13.49 -13.60 -0.87
C GLU A 477 -13.69 -13.49 -2.39
N ARG A 478 -14.96 -13.47 -2.81
CA ARG A 478 -15.36 -13.30 -4.21
C ARG A 478 -15.59 -11.82 -4.55
N THR A 479 -16.18 -11.07 -3.63
CA THR A 479 -16.41 -9.64 -3.78
C THR A 479 -16.16 -8.91 -2.46
N SER A 480 -15.66 -7.69 -2.53
CA SER A 480 -15.62 -6.78 -1.39
C SER A 480 -16.16 -5.40 -1.77
N TYR A 481 -16.69 -4.68 -0.79
CA TYR A 481 -17.12 -3.30 -0.98
C TYR A 481 -16.81 -2.47 0.26
N SER A 482 -16.03 -1.40 0.09
CA SER A 482 -15.85 -0.37 1.11
C SER A 482 -16.70 0.86 0.76
N PRO A 483 -17.76 1.19 1.52
CA PRO A 483 -18.61 2.34 1.24
C PRO A 483 -17.87 3.68 1.32
N HIS A 484 -16.95 3.83 2.29
CA HIS A 484 -16.16 5.05 2.47
C HIS A 484 -15.29 5.32 1.23
N HIS A 485 -14.48 4.32 0.84
CA HIS A 485 -13.59 4.40 -0.31
C HIS A 485 -14.32 4.27 -1.65
N ARG A 486 -15.60 3.89 -1.63
CA ARG A 486 -16.43 3.63 -2.82
C ARG A 486 -15.74 2.65 -3.78
N PHE A 487 -15.14 1.61 -3.20
CA PHE A 487 -14.22 0.70 -3.88
C PHE A 487 -14.71 -0.73 -3.82
N ILE A 488 -14.85 -1.37 -4.97
CA ILE A 488 -15.32 -2.75 -5.14
C ILE A 488 -14.19 -3.59 -5.71
N THR A 489 -13.92 -4.75 -5.10
CA THR A 489 -13.11 -5.80 -5.75
C THR A 489 -14.00 -6.95 -6.18
N MET A 490 -13.74 -7.49 -7.36
CA MET A 490 -14.42 -8.65 -7.92
C MET A 490 -13.36 -9.69 -8.30
N LYS A 491 -13.50 -10.89 -7.77
CA LYS A 491 -12.46 -11.92 -7.81
C LYS A 491 -13.02 -13.27 -8.28
N ASN A 492 -12.22 -13.97 -9.08
CA ASN A 492 -12.42 -15.37 -9.41
C ASN A 492 -11.11 -16.16 -9.19
N TRP A 493 -11.05 -16.88 -8.07
CA TRP A 493 -9.83 -17.53 -7.56
C TRP A 493 -9.68 -19.01 -7.87
N THR A 494 -10.53 -19.55 -8.75
CA THR A 494 -10.52 -20.96 -9.09
C THR A 494 -9.60 -21.25 -10.28
N GLY A 495 -8.80 -22.32 -10.18
CA GLY A 495 -7.82 -22.70 -11.21
C GLY A 495 -6.54 -21.86 -11.21
N PRO A 496 -5.61 -22.13 -12.15
CA PRO A 496 -4.35 -21.40 -12.30
C PRO A 496 -4.52 -20.00 -12.88
N PHE A 497 -5.52 -19.75 -13.72
CA PHE A 497 -5.79 -18.41 -14.24
C PHE A 497 -6.78 -17.67 -13.35
N LYS A 498 -6.23 -16.86 -12.45
CA LYS A 498 -6.97 -16.10 -11.47
C LYS A 498 -7.22 -14.68 -11.94
N MET A 499 -8.50 -14.30 -11.94
CA MET A 499 -8.98 -13.03 -12.49
C MET A 499 -9.45 -12.11 -11.37
N MET A 500 -9.17 -10.83 -11.53
CA MET A 500 -9.64 -9.79 -10.63
C MET A 500 -9.90 -8.50 -11.40
N ALA A 501 -10.93 -7.79 -10.98
CA ALA A 501 -11.16 -6.40 -11.38
C ALA A 501 -11.45 -5.55 -10.14
N ALA A 502 -11.08 -4.28 -10.22
CA ALA A 502 -11.50 -3.27 -9.25
C ALA A 502 -12.36 -2.23 -9.96
N LEU A 503 -13.49 -1.88 -9.34
CA LEU A 503 -14.41 -0.87 -9.84
C LEU A 503 -14.64 0.15 -8.73
N TYR A 504 -14.37 1.41 -9.02
CA TYR A 504 -14.27 2.43 -7.97
C TYR A 504 -14.54 3.82 -8.51
N GLY A 505 -15.08 4.68 -7.67
CA GLY A 505 -15.30 6.07 -8.04
C GLY A 505 -15.66 6.93 -6.86
N GLY A 506 -15.12 8.15 -6.84
CA GLY A 506 -15.35 9.10 -5.78
C GLY A 506 -14.27 9.13 -4.71
N THR A 507 -14.05 10.32 -4.17
CA THR A 507 -13.17 10.61 -3.03
C THR A 507 -13.95 11.38 -1.96
N ASP A 508 -13.42 11.43 -0.74
CA ASP A 508 -13.86 12.27 0.38
C ASP A 508 -12.65 12.79 1.16
N GLY A 509 -11.58 13.18 0.45
CA GLY A 509 -10.28 13.52 1.05
C GLY A 509 -9.39 12.29 1.28
N TYR A 510 -8.56 12.31 2.33
CA TYR A 510 -7.79 11.14 2.80
C TYR A 510 -6.87 10.48 1.75
N HIS A 511 -6.14 11.27 0.96
CA HIS A 511 -5.23 10.73 -0.04
C HIS A 511 -5.92 9.87 -1.13
N LEU A 512 -7.23 10.08 -1.33
CA LEU A 512 -8.01 9.48 -2.40
C LEU A 512 -8.18 10.48 -3.56
N THR A 513 -8.24 9.95 -4.79
CA THR A 513 -8.23 10.74 -6.03
C THR A 513 -9.58 10.77 -6.74
N ALA A 514 -9.77 11.78 -7.59
CA ALA A 514 -10.91 11.86 -8.50
C ALA A 514 -10.68 10.96 -9.72
N ASN A 515 -11.56 9.98 -9.96
CA ASN A 515 -11.30 8.86 -10.90
C ASN A 515 -12.46 8.58 -11.88
N GLY A 516 -13.64 9.15 -11.64
CA GLY A 516 -14.77 9.14 -12.58
C GLY A 516 -15.47 7.81 -12.86
N LEU A 517 -15.56 6.89 -11.88
CA LEU A 517 -15.98 5.48 -12.06
C LEU A 517 -14.94 4.64 -12.84
N ALA A 518 -13.73 4.61 -12.32
CA ALA A 518 -12.57 3.94 -12.91
C ALA A 518 -12.59 2.42 -12.75
N LEU A 519 -11.77 1.76 -13.57
CA LEU A 519 -11.62 0.31 -13.65
C LEU A 519 -10.14 -0.10 -13.62
N GLN A 520 -9.83 -1.14 -12.87
CA GLN A 520 -8.56 -1.86 -12.97
C GLN A 520 -8.78 -3.32 -13.33
N LEU A 521 -7.89 -3.87 -14.16
CA LEU A 521 -7.93 -5.27 -14.61
C LEU A 521 -6.63 -6.00 -14.31
N TYR A 522 -6.76 -7.25 -13.86
CA TYR A 522 -5.64 -8.09 -13.41
C TYR A 522 -5.62 -9.42 -14.17
N GLY A 523 -4.44 -10.03 -14.29
CA GLY A 523 -4.28 -11.34 -14.88
C GLY A 523 -2.87 -11.86 -14.69
N TYR A 524 -2.70 -13.19 -14.58
CA TYR A 524 -1.40 -13.83 -14.35
C TYR A 524 -0.65 -13.33 -13.10
N GLY A 525 -1.37 -12.84 -12.08
CA GLY A 525 -0.75 -12.26 -10.88
C GLY A 525 -0.20 -10.84 -11.07
N TYR A 526 -0.55 -10.17 -12.17
CA TYR A 526 -0.13 -8.80 -12.47
C TYR A 526 -1.32 -7.85 -12.60
N ALA A 527 -1.08 -6.58 -12.29
CA ALA A 527 -1.99 -5.48 -12.64
C ALA A 527 -1.74 -5.08 -14.11
N LEU A 528 -2.66 -5.45 -15.00
CA LEU A 528 -2.50 -5.24 -16.45
C LEU A 528 -3.05 -3.88 -16.90
N ALA A 529 -4.08 -3.38 -16.23
CA ALA A 529 -4.62 -2.04 -16.41
C ALA A 529 -4.77 -1.33 -15.04
N PRO A 530 -3.66 -1.07 -14.32
CA PRO A 530 -3.69 -0.36 -13.03
C PRO A 530 -4.06 1.12 -13.22
N ASP A 531 -4.35 1.79 -12.10
CA ASP A 531 -4.39 3.26 -12.06
C ASP A 531 -2.98 3.86 -12.20
N ALA A 532 -2.89 5.12 -12.62
CA ALA A 532 -1.61 5.79 -12.75
C ALA A 532 -1.08 6.26 -11.38
N ALA A 533 0.23 6.17 -11.15
CA ALA A 533 0.87 6.61 -9.89
C ALA A 533 2.06 7.54 -10.13
N ALA A 534 2.07 8.69 -9.45
CA ALA A 534 3.02 9.79 -9.66
C ALA A 534 4.45 9.51 -9.18
N TYR A 535 5.41 10.02 -9.96
CA TYR A 535 6.80 9.62 -9.91
C TYR A 535 7.50 9.79 -8.56
N GLU A 536 7.43 10.96 -7.91
CA GLU A 536 8.31 11.21 -6.75
C GLU A 536 7.70 11.89 -5.55
N SER A 537 6.39 12.18 -5.58
CA SER A 537 5.54 12.71 -4.48
C SER A 537 4.57 13.79 -5.01
N TYR A 538 3.77 14.40 -4.13
CA TYR A 538 2.88 15.54 -4.42
C TYR A 538 3.57 16.78 -5.03
N TRP A 539 4.90 16.82 -5.07
CA TRP A 539 5.70 17.93 -5.58
C TRP A 539 6.12 17.75 -7.05
N SER A 540 5.89 16.58 -7.65
CA SER A 540 6.23 16.35 -9.06
C SER A 540 5.21 17.02 -9.99
N LYS A 541 5.67 17.55 -11.14
CA LYS A 541 4.80 18.30 -12.06
C LYS A 541 3.67 17.43 -12.63
N ASP A 542 3.96 16.14 -12.85
CA ASP A 542 3.03 15.12 -13.37
C ASP A 542 2.00 14.67 -12.34
N HIS A 543 2.14 15.06 -11.07
CA HIS A 543 1.19 14.71 -10.01
C HIS A 543 -0.25 15.08 -10.37
N VAL A 544 -0.47 16.23 -11.02
CA VAL A 544 -1.80 16.67 -11.47
C VAL A 544 -2.45 15.68 -12.45
N TYR A 545 -1.67 15.04 -13.32
CA TYR A 545 -2.18 14.01 -14.22
C TYR A 545 -2.61 12.76 -13.42
N HIS A 546 -1.70 12.25 -12.58
CA HIS A 546 -1.91 11.02 -11.80
C HIS A 546 -3.02 11.10 -10.76
N GLN A 547 -3.34 12.31 -10.29
CA GLN A 547 -4.38 12.54 -9.27
C GLN A 547 -5.72 13.00 -9.86
N SER A 548 -5.87 12.88 -11.18
CA SER A 548 -7.07 13.31 -11.89
C SER A 548 -7.71 12.16 -12.64
N PRO A 549 -8.98 12.31 -13.08
CA PRO A 549 -9.64 11.26 -13.86
C PRO A 549 -8.92 10.95 -15.19
N VAL A 550 -8.03 11.83 -15.67
CA VAL A 550 -7.25 11.59 -16.90
C VAL A 550 -6.22 10.47 -16.71
N GLY A 551 -5.72 10.27 -15.49
CA GLY A 551 -4.82 9.17 -15.15
C GLY A 551 -5.51 7.81 -14.98
N ALA A 552 -6.86 7.79 -15.00
CA ALA A 552 -7.65 6.61 -14.71
C ALA A 552 -8.33 6.03 -15.97
N ASN A 553 -8.75 4.76 -15.89
CA ASN A 553 -9.52 4.11 -16.94
C ASN A 553 -11.00 4.47 -16.83
N THR A 554 -11.39 5.59 -17.44
CA THR A 554 -12.71 6.22 -17.24
C THR A 554 -13.29 6.84 -18.52
N ILE A 555 -14.46 7.48 -18.42
CA ILE A 555 -15.00 8.39 -19.46
C ILE A 555 -14.82 9.84 -19.01
N LEU A 556 -14.49 10.74 -19.94
CA LEU A 556 -14.54 12.19 -19.75
C LEU A 556 -15.35 12.85 -20.87
N PRO A 557 -15.98 14.02 -20.66
CA PRO A 557 -16.08 14.80 -19.41
C PRO A 557 -17.10 14.18 -18.43
N GLY A 558 -17.49 14.94 -17.39
CA GLY A 558 -18.57 14.59 -16.47
C GLY A 558 -18.09 14.20 -15.08
N TYR A 559 -18.84 13.35 -14.39
CA TYR A 559 -18.57 12.88 -13.02
C TYR A 559 -17.10 12.48 -12.84
N SER A 560 -16.42 13.14 -11.90
CA SER A 560 -15.04 12.85 -11.52
C SER A 560 -14.97 12.26 -10.11
N GLU A 561 -15.79 12.77 -9.19
CA GLU A 561 -15.86 12.37 -7.79
C GLU A 561 -17.26 12.59 -7.20
N GLY A 562 -17.54 11.95 -6.05
CA GLY A 562 -18.82 12.00 -5.37
C GLY A 562 -19.41 10.62 -5.07
N LYS A 563 -20.64 10.55 -4.56
CA LYS A 563 -21.29 9.28 -4.20
C LYS A 563 -21.47 8.37 -5.41
N ILE A 564 -21.36 7.06 -5.18
CA ILE A 564 -21.74 6.02 -6.15
C ILE A 564 -22.97 5.27 -5.65
N VAL A 565 -23.73 4.69 -6.58
CA VAL A 565 -24.85 3.81 -6.30
C VAL A 565 -24.54 2.43 -6.87
N ILE A 566 -24.71 1.39 -6.04
CA ILE A 566 -24.64 0.00 -6.49
C ILE A 566 -26.01 -0.37 -7.08
N GLU A 567 -26.09 -0.42 -8.40
CA GLU A 567 -27.33 -0.75 -9.11
C GLU A 567 -27.60 -2.26 -9.03
N ALA A 568 -26.59 -3.07 -9.28
CA ALA A 568 -26.60 -4.51 -9.10
C ALA A 568 -25.19 -5.03 -8.85
N MET A 569 -25.04 -6.11 -8.11
CA MET A 569 -23.77 -6.84 -8.03
C MET A 569 -24.03 -8.28 -7.62
N GLU A 570 -23.16 -9.18 -8.07
CA GLU A 570 -23.13 -10.55 -7.57
C GLU A 570 -21.69 -11.09 -7.52
N PRO A 571 -21.25 -11.59 -6.35
CA PRO A 571 -21.95 -11.61 -5.06
C PRO A 571 -22.27 -10.22 -4.46
N MET A 572 -23.46 -10.07 -3.88
CA MET A 572 -23.85 -8.85 -3.17
C MET A 572 -23.17 -8.77 -1.80
N VAL A 573 -22.49 -7.67 -1.50
CA VAL A 573 -21.97 -7.42 -0.15
C VAL A 573 -23.12 -6.86 0.71
N GLU A 574 -23.53 -7.62 1.73
CA GLU A 574 -24.61 -7.20 2.62
C GLU A 574 -24.23 -5.95 3.42
N SER A 575 -25.23 -5.14 3.77
CA SER A 575 -25.03 -4.01 4.67
C SER A 575 -24.42 -4.45 6.00
N GLY A 576 -23.40 -3.73 6.47
CA GLY A 576 -22.65 -4.10 7.69
C GLY A 576 -21.61 -5.20 7.50
N LYS A 577 -21.31 -5.62 6.27
CA LYS A 577 -20.20 -6.51 5.92
C LYS A 577 -19.23 -5.84 4.95
N PHE A 578 -18.00 -6.37 4.89
CA PHE A 578 -16.98 -5.92 3.94
C PHE A 578 -16.85 -6.83 2.72
N VAL A 579 -17.04 -8.13 2.92
CA VAL A 579 -16.80 -9.17 1.92
C VAL A 579 -18.00 -10.08 1.74
N ASN A 580 -18.08 -10.73 0.59
CA ASN A 580 -18.92 -11.90 0.36
C ASN A 580 -18.11 -12.99 -0.36
N GLU A 581 -18.13 -14.19 0.21
CA GLU A 581 -17.49 -15.40 -0.33
C GLU A 581 -18.48 -16.28 -1.13
N LYS A 582 -19.79 -16.14 -0.89
CA LYS A 582 -20.83 -16.97 -1.47
C LYS A 582 -21.29 -16.40 -2.81
N ALA A 583 -21.04 -17.15 -3.88
CA ALA A 583 -21.51 -16.83 -5.22
C ALA A 583 -22.52 -17.85 -5.74
N LEU A 584 -23.42 -17.37 -6.60
CA LEU A 584 -24.38 -18.21 -7.33
C LEU A 584 -23.68 -19.12 -8.35
N THR A 585 -22.51 -18.71 -8.85
CA THR A 585 -21.72 -19.46 -9.83
C THR A 585 -20.21 -19.37 -9.53
N PRO A 586 -19.45 -20.42 -9.87
CA PRO A 586 -17.98 -20.41 -9.77
C PRO A 586 -17.28 -19.63 -10.90
N PHE A 587 -18.00 -19.23 -11.96
CA PHE A 587 -17.38 -18.70 -13.19
C PHE A 587 -17.72 -17.23 -13.49
N LEU A 588 -18.77 -16.67 -12.91
CA LEU A 588 -19.20 -15.29 -13.14
C LEU A 588 -19.03 -14.45 -11.86
N ASN A 589 -18.64 -13.18 -12.03
CA ASN A 589 -18.75 -12.12 -11.03
C ASN A 589 -19.07 -10.82 -11.78
N PHE A 590 -19.98 -9.98 -11.27
CA PHE A 590 -20.25 -8.69 -11.91
C PHE A 590 -20.69 -7.61 -10.92
N ALA A 591 -20.49 -6.37 -11.33
CA ALA A 591 -21.03 -5.18 -10.68
C ALA A 591 -21.53 -4.17 -11.71
N ASP A 592 -22.64 -3.52 -11.40
CA ASP A 592 -23.22 -2.40 -12.14
C ASP A 592 -23.37 -1.22 -11.17
N ILE A 593 -22.70 -0.12 -11.46
CA ILE A 593 -22.70 1.08 -10.60
C ILE A 593 -23.03 2.33 -11.39
N SER A 594 -23.66 3.30 -10.74
CA SER A 594 -23.98 4.60 -11.32
C SER A 594 -23.46 5.75 -10.44
N ALA A 595 -23.15 6.88 -11.07
CA ALA A 595 -22.80 8.13 -10.41
C ALA A 595 -22.95 9.31 -11.37
N GLY A 596 -23.70 10.35 -10.94
CA GLY A 596 -24.04 11.46 -11.82
C GLY A 596 -24.72 10.97 -13.10
N GLU A 597 -24.18 11.36 -14.25
CA GLU A 597 -24.61 10.97 -15.58
C GLU A 597 -24.04 9.63 -16.08
N LYS A 598 -23.15 8.99 -15.30
CA LYS A 598 -22.44 7.77 -15.68
C LYS A 598 -23.06 6.51 -15.10
N ARG A 599 -22.98 5.41 -15.85
CA ARG A 599 -23.29 4.06 -15.36
C ARG A 599 -22.38 3.02 -16.01
N ARG A 600 -21.75 2.17 -15.21
CA ARG A 600 -20.74 1.20 -15.66
C ARG A 600 -21.07 -0.19 -15.16
N THR A 601 -21.24 -1.12 -16.09
CA THR A 601 -21.40 -2.54 -15.81
C THR A 601 -20.13 -3.28 -16.19
N VAL A 602 -19.50 -3.96 -15.23
CA VAL A 602 -18.31 -4.79 -15.44
C VAL A 602 -18.60 -6.23 -15.03
N ALA A 603 -18.22 -7.18 -15.88
CA ALA A 603 -18.36 -8.61 -15.60
C ALA A 603 -17.07 -9.38 -15.89
N LEU A 604 -16.76 -10.37 -15.05
CA LEU A 604 -15.68 -11.33 -15.22
C LEU A 604 -16.31 -12.68 -15.60
N VAL A 605 -15.96 -13.22 -16.77
CA VAL A 605 -16.48 -14.50 -17.26
C VAL A 605 -15.31 -15.47 -17.41
N ARG A 606 -15.25 -16.46 -16.52
CA ARG A 606 -14.32 -17.58 -16.63
C ARG A 606 -14.89 -18.66 -17.54
N THR A 607 -14.12 -19.09 -18.53
CA THR A 607 -14.56 -20.08 -19.52
C THR A 607 -13.88 -21.43 -19.36
N SER A 608 -12.70 -21.46 -18.73
CA SER A 608 -11.95 -22.67 -18.35
C SER A 608 -11.08 -22.39 -17.11
N ASP A 609 -10.26 -23.35 -16.71
CA ASP A 609 -9.24 -23.15 -15.66
C ASP A 609 -8.10 -22.22 -16.09
N SER A 610 -7.88 -22.05 -17.39
CA SER A 610 -6.80 -21.25 -17.98
C SER A 610 -7.28 -20.00 -18.72
N ASP A 611 -8.58 -19.86 -18.94
CA ASP A 611 -9.14 -18.86 -19.85
C ASP A 611 -10.35 -18.14 -19.25
N GLY A 612 -10.46 -16.87 -19.60
CA GLY A 612 -11.60 -16.02 -19.28
C GLY A 612 -11.43 -14.64 -19.88
N TYR A 613 -12.47 -13.83 -19.76
CA TYR A 613 -12.48 -12.47 -20.29
C TYR A 613 -13.34 -11.56 -19.43
N TYR A 614 -13.12 -10.26 -19.58
CA TYR A 614 -13.84 -9.19 -18.93
C TYR A 614 -14.76 -8.52 -19.93
N ILE A 615 -15.86 -7.97 -19.44
CA ILE A 615 -16.79 -7.16 -20.21
C ILE A 615 -16.92 -5.82 -19.48
N ASP A 616 -16.85 -4.72 -20.23
CA ASP A 616 -17.07 -3.37 -19.73
C ASP A 616 -18.11 -2.67 -20.62
N ILE A 617 -19.23 -2.27 -20.02
CA ILE A 617 -20.30 -1.53 -20.68
C ILE A 617 -20.43 -0.20 -19.94
N PHE A 618 -19.94 0.87 -20.56
CA PHE A 618 -19.83 2.18 -19.92
C PHE A 618 -20.68 3.22 -20.65
N ARG A 619 -21.64 3.78 -19.90
CA ARG A 619 -22.61 4.79 -20.32
C ARG A 619 -22.29 6.14 -19.70
N SER A 620 -22.61 7.20 -20.45
CA SER A 620 -22.56 8.59 -20.00
C SER A 620 -23.67 9.36 -20.73
N ASP A 621 -24.53 10.07 -19.99
CA ASP A 621 -25.61 10.90 -20.56
C ASP A 621 -25.10 12.26 -21.06
N LEU A 622 -23.99 12.24 -21.80
CA LEU A 622 -23.40 13.39 -22.47
C LEU A 622 -23.24 13.08 -23.96
N ASN A 623 -23.30 14.11 -24.79
CA ASN A 623 -23.22 13.95 -26.25
C ASN A 623 -21.80 13.67 -26.75
N ASP A 624 -20.79 14.18 -26.04
CA ASP A 624 -19.38 14.03 -26.40
C ASP A 624 -18.64 13.35 -25.26
N ASN A 625 -17.96 12.24 -25.56
CA ASN A 625 -17.28 11.42 -24.56
C ASN A 625 -15.95 10.89 -25.10
N ASP A 626 -14.92 10.93 -24.27
CA ASP A 626 -13.66 10.22 -24.44
C ASP A 626 -13.64 9.05 -23.47
N TYR A 627 -13.60 7.82 -23.99
CA TYR A 627 -13.29 6.61 -23.22
C TYR A 627 -11.76 6.46 -23.14
N LEU A 628 -11.19 6.62 -21.95
CA LEU A 628 -9.76 6.51 -21.68
C LEU A 628 -9.45 5.10 -21.16
N PHE A 629 -8.47 4.45 -21.79
CA PHE A 629 -8.02 3.13 -21.38
C PHE A 629 -6.49 3.00 -21.45
N HIS A 630 -5.89 3.03 -20.27
CA HIS A 630 -4.49 2.79 -19.99
C HIS A 630 -4.28 1.29 -19.75
N ASN A 631 -3.37 0.70 -20.52
CA ASN A 631 -2.88 -0.65 -20.27
C ASN A 631 -1.36 -0.59 -20.22
N VAL A 632 -0.75 -1.38 -19.33
CA VAL A 632 0.71 -1.45 -19.28
C VAL A 632 1.22 -2.24 -20.48
N GLY A 633 2.32 -1.82 -21.06
CA GLY A 633 2.82 -2.46 -22.26
C GLY A 633 4.01 -1.77 -22.87
N THR A 634 4.64 -2.48 -23.78
CA THR A 634 5.76 -1.99 -24.61
C THR A 634 5.28 -1.36 -25.92
N ASN A 635 4.07 -1.72 -26.38
CA ASN A 635 3.46 -1.24 -27.60
C ASN A 635 1.93 -1.33 -27.50
N LEU A 636 1.23 -0.48 -28.27
CA LEU A 636 -0.20 -0.57 -28.54
C LEU A 636 -0.42 -0.70 -30.05
N GLU A 637 -0.98 -1.82 -30.50
CA GLU A 637 -1.43 -2.02 -31.87
C GLU A 637 -2.96 -1.96 -31.95
N VAL A 638 -3.49 -1.29 -32.99
CA VAL A 638 -4.93 -1.25 -33.22
C VAL A 638 -5.24 -1.75 -34.63
N VAL A 639 -6.08 -2.78 -34.71
CA VAL A 639 -6.46 -3.46 -35.95
C VAL A 639 -7.98 -3.46 -36.13
N ASP A 640 -8.44 -3.62 -37.37
CA ASP A 640 -9.83 -4.00 -37.64
C ASP A 640 -10.10 -5.47 -37.23
N VAL A 641 -11.37 -5.88 -37.24
CA VAL A 641 -11.76 -7.27 -36.90
C VAL A 641 -11.22 -8.34 -37.85
N ARG A 642 -10.58 -7.97 -38.97
CA ARG A 642 -9.91 -8.88 -39.91
C ARG A 642 -8.41 -8.95 -39.66
N GLY A 643 -7.88 -8.18 -38.71
CA GLY A 643 -6.46 -8.12 -38.38
C GLY A 643 -5.66 -7.11 -39.20
N ASN A 644 -6.30 -6.23 -39.99
CA ASN A 644 -5.57 -5.18 -40.70
C ASN A 644 -5.28 -4.02 -39.75
N ILE A 645 -4.03 -3.59 -39.68
CA ILE A 645 -3.61 -2.42 -38.89
C ILE A 645 -4.35 -1.17 -39.38
N LEU A 646 -4.95 -0.42 -38.46
CA LEU A 646 -5.63 0.83 -38.80
C LEU A 646 -4.59 1.93 -39.12
N PRO A 647 -4.81 2.74 -40.17
CA PRO A 647 -3.92 3.83 -40.50
C PRO A 647 -4.17 5.01 -39.55
N PHE A 648 -3.14 5.41 -38.80
CA PHE A 648 -3.19 6.58 -37.92
C PHE A 648 -2.39 7.75 -38.50
N ASN A 649 -2.93 8.96 -38.34
CA ASN A 649 -2.26 10.21 -38.68
C ASN A 649 -1.75 10.89 -37.41
N GLN A 650 -0.51 11.36 -37.44
CA GLN A 650 0.08 12.16 -36.36
C GLN A 650 -0.74 13.44 -36.13
N GLN A 651 -0.94 13.80 -34.87
CA GLN A 651 -1.57 15.05 -34.44
C GLN A 651 -0.62 15.83 -33.54
N ASP A 652 -0.66 17.16 -33.63
CA ASP A 652 0.12 18.03 -32.74
C ASP A 652 -0.55 18.18 -31.37
N LYS A 653 -1.89 18.15 -31.35
CA LYS A 653 -2.72 18.30 -30.15
C LYS A 653 -4.09 17.66 -30.37
N PHE A 654 -4.83 17.45 -29.28
CA PHE A 654 -6.25 17.16 -29.37
C PHE A 654 -7.03 18.37 -29.86
N GLU A 655 -8.04 18.13 -30.69
CA GLU A 655 -8.97 19.16 -31.16
C GLU A 655 -9.82 19.73 -30.02
N ARG A 656 -10.10 18.89 -29.02
CA ARG A 656 -10.88 19.20 -27.83
C ARG A 656 -10.29 18.46 -26.65
N THR A 657 -10.23 19.11 -25.48
CA THR A 657 -9.80 18.50 -24.22
C THR A 657 -10.85 18.75 -23.15
N TYR A 658 -10.94 17.84 -22.19
CA TYR A 658 -11.95 17.89 -21.12
C TYR A 658 -11.35 18.13 -19.73
N HIS A 659 -10.02 18.13 -19.62
CA HIS A 659 -9.28 18.32 -18.38
C HIS A 659 -7.85 18.78 -18.68
N ALA A 660 -7.21 19.49 -17.75
CA ALA A 660 -5.83 19.98 -17.90
C ALA A 660 -4.82 18.84 -18.11
N GLY A 661 -5.07 17.67 -17.50
CA GLY A 661 -4.21 16.48 -17.61
C GLY A 661 -3.98 15.97 -19.04
N TYR A 662 -4.77 16.39 -20.03
CA TYR A 662 -4.53 16.01 -21.44
C TYR A 662 -3.19 16.54 -21.98
N GLU A 663 -2.62 17.58 -21.38
CA GLU A 663 -1.31 18.12 -21.77
C GLU A 663 -0.16 17.12 -21.59
N TRP A 664 -0.37 16.09 -20.77
CA TRP A 664 0.62 15.07 -20.45
C TRP A 664 0.67 13.93 -21.47
N PHE A 665 -0.32 13.83 -22.36
CA PHE A 665 -0.29 12.88 -23.46
C PHE A 665 0.64 13.37 -24.56
N THR A 666 1.51 12.49 -25.01
CA THR A 666 2.45 12.74 -26.10
C THR A 666 2.22 11.76 -27.26
N ASN A 667 2.89 11.98 -28.39
CA ASN A 667 2.83 11.10 -29.56
C ASN A 667 1.39 10.79 -30.03
N ILE A 668 0.58 11.85 -30.11
CA ILE A 668 -0.85 11.75 -30.39
C ILE A 668 -1.07 11.34 -31.84
N ARG A 669 -1.80 10.25 -32.03
CA ARG A 669 -2.07 9.66 -33.33
C ARG A 669 -3.55 9.35 -33.43
N LYS A 670 -4.22 9.81 -34.49
CA LYS A 670 -5.68 9.73 -34.65
C LYS A 670 -6.08 8.96 -35.92
N THR A 671 -7.19 8.24 -35.87
CA THR A 671 -7.89 7.73 -37.05
C THR A 671 -9.42 7.86 -36.88
N GLU A 672 -10.12 8.17 -37.96
CA GLU A 672 -11.59 8.19 -38.01
C GLU A 672 -12.07 6.76 -38.27
N TYR A 673 -12.71 6.12 -37.28
CA TYR A 673 -13.09 4.72 -37.39
C TYR A 673 -14.32 4.36 -36.55
N ALA A 674 -15.45 4.20 -37.23
CA ALA A 674 -16.76 3.92 -36.63
C ALA A 674 -17.12 2.42 -36.55
N ARG A 675 -16.22 1.51 -36.92
CA ARG A 675 -16.47 0.06 -36.95
C ARG A 675 -15.82 -0.63 -35.74
N ASN A 676 -16.16 -1.90 -35.50
CA ASN A 676 -15.53 -2.70 -34.46
C ASN A 676 -14.01 -2.79 -34.71
N PHE A 677 -13.21 -2.76 -33.64
CA PHE A 677 -11.75 -2.85 -33.71
C PHE A 677 -11.19 -3.61 -32.51
N ILE A 678 -9.90 -3.91 -32.57
CA ILE A 678 -9.15 -4.59 -31.51
C ILE A 678 -7.91 -3.75 -31.18
N ALA A 679 -7.73 -3.39 -29.92
CA ALA A 679 -6.51 -2.83 -29.39
C ALA A 679 -5.72 -3.92 -28.64
N SER A 680 -4.43 -4.04 -28.93
CA SER A 680 -3.55 -5.07 -28.35
C SER A 680 -2.31 -4.45 -27.73
N TRP A 681 -2.00 -4.86 -26.50
CA TRP A 681 -0.80 -4.46 -25.77
C TRP A 681 0.12 -5.66 -25.55
N THR A 682 1.37 -5.54 -25.99
CA THR A 682 2.39 -6.56 -25.80
C THR A 682 3.23 -6.25 -24.57
N MET A 683 3.45 -7.28 -23.75
CA MET A 683 4.20 -7.20 -22.50
C MET A 683 5.27 -8.31 -22.45
N PRO A 684 6.26 -8.19 -21.56
CA PRO A 684 7.17 -9.27 -21.20
C PRO A 684 6.46 -10.56 -20.81
N GLU A 685 7.23 -11.65 -20.73
CA GLU A 685 6.72 -13.01 -20.43
C GLU A 685 5.67 -13.53 -21.44
N ASN A 686 5.75 -13.03 -22.67
CA ASN A 686 4.84 -13.35 -23.78
C ASN A 686 3.37 -13.07 -23.46
N ILE A 687 3.08 -12.10 -22.58
CA ILE A 687 1.71 -11.71 -22.25
C ILE A 687 1.23 -10.70 -23.29
N THR A 688 0.06 -10.95 -23.84
CA THR A 688 -0.68 -9.98 -24.67
C THR A 688 -2.05 -9.74 -24.08
N ALA A 689 -2.38 -8.47 -23.88
CA ALA A 689 -3.73 -8.03 -23.54
C ALA A 689 -4.45 -7.56 -24.79
N ARG A 690 -5.72 -7.92 -24.96
CA ARG A 690 -6.57 -7.45 -26.07
C ARG A 690 -7.87 -6.86 -25.56
N LEU A 691 -8.23 -5.71 -26.10
CA LEU A 691 -9.52 -5.07 -25.92
C LEU A 691 -10.23 -5.03 -27.27
N TRP A 692 -11.30 -5.80 -27.39
CA TRP A 692 -12.26 -5.67 -28.48
C TRP A 692 -13.23 -4.55 -28.12
N MET A 693 -13.49 -3.65 -29.05
CA MET A 693 -14.50 -2.60 -28.88
C MET A 693 -15.50 -2.63 -30.03
N THR A 694 -16.78 -2.54 -29.70
CA THR A 694 -17.85 -2.39 -30.69
C THR A 694 -17.69 -1.05 -31.41
N GLY A 695 -18.05 -0.95 -32.68
CA GLY A 695 -18.08 0.31 -33.42
C GLY A 695 -19.36 1.09 -33.15
N GLU A 696 -19.31 2.38 -33.40
CA GLU A 696 -20.47 3.26 -33.31
C GLU A 696 -20.26 4.53 -34.16
N LYS A 697 -21.34 5.17 -34.61
CA LYS A 697 -21.27 6.42 -35.36
C LYS A 697 -20.61 7.51 -34.50
N GLY A 698 -19.79 8.35 -35.14
CA GLY A 698 -19.12 9.48 -34.48
C GLY A 698 -17.84 9.11 -33.73
N ARG A 699 -17.31 7.88 -33.94
CA ARG A 699 -16.10 7.43 -33.26
C ARG A 699 -14.78 7.80 -33.95
N GLN A 700 -13.87 8.28 -33.12
CA GLN A 700 -12.48 8.54 -33.41
C GLN A 700 -11.61 7.74 -32.46
N ILE A 701 -10.53 7.16 -32.97
CA ILE A 701 -9.60 6.38 -32.18
C ILE A 701 -8.28 7.14 -32.10
N TYR A 702 -7.78 7.31 -30.89
CA TYR A 702 -6.47 7.88 -30.61
C TYR A 702 -5.57 6.84 -29.96
N LYS A 703 -4.31 6.84 -30.40
CA LYS A 703 -3.18 6.25 -29.68
C LYS A 703 -2.34 7.38 -29.12
N VAL A 704 -2.03 7.32 -27.83
CA VAL A 704 -1.17 8.30 -27.16
C VAL A 704 -0.19 7.62 -26.24
N ASP A 705 0.89 8.32 -25.93
CA ASP A 705 1.87 7.91 -24.93
C ASP A 705 1.60 8.76 -23.67
N ALA A 706 1.08 8.11 -22.63
CA ALA A 706 0.85 8.73 -21.33
C ALA A 706 2.11 8.68 -20.45
N PRO A 707 2.20 9.51 -19.39
CA PRO A 707 3.31 9.45 -18.44
C PRO A 707 3.57 8.04 -17.90
N ALA A 708 4.83 7.81 -17.54
CA ALA A 708 5.23 6.61 -16.83
C ALA A 708 4.48 6.49 -15.50
N THR A 709 4.16 5.27 -15.07
CA THR A 709 3.63 5.02 -13.72
C THR A 709 4.74 4.55 -12.79
N THR A 710 4.71 4.95 -11.52
CA THR A 710 5.73 4.52 -10.52
C THR A 710 5.21 3.51 -9.53
N LEU A 711 4.79 2.39 -10.08
CA LEU A 711 4.35 1.26 -9.30
C LEU A 711 5.54 0.59 -8.59
N ASN A 712 5.25 -0.13 -7.51
CA ASN A 712 6.26 -0.96 -6.87
C ASN A 712 6.70 -2.10 -7.80
N LYS A 713 7.99 -2.47 -7.73
CA LYS A 713 8.57 -3.50 -8.61
C LYS A 713 7.82 -4.84 -8.49
N GLY A 714 7.62 -5.50 -9.62
CA GLY A 714 6.95 -6.80 -9.72
C GLY A 714 5.42 -6.72 -9.78
N LEU A 715 4.85 -5.52 -9.83
CA LEU A 715 3.39 -5.34 -9.95
C LEU A 715 2.88 -5.50 -11.39
N THR A 716 3.72 -5.18 -12.37
CA THR A 716 3.44 -5.30 -13.81
C THR A 716 4.46 -6.25 -14.46
N PRO A 717 4.13 -6.92 -15.58
CA PRO A 717 5.05 -7.86 -16.23
C PRO A 717 6.36 -7.18 -16.63
N GLY A 718 7.49 -7.65 -16.09
CA GLY A 718 8.80 -7.03 -16.35
C GLY A 718 8.92 -5.54 -16.02
N ASN A 719 8.06 -5.00 -15.14
CA ASN A 719 8.02 -3.58 -14.78
C ASN A 719 7.78 -2.63 -15.97
N VAL A 720 7.02 -3.06 -16.98
CA VAL A 720 6.67 -2.18 -18.11
C VAL A 720 5.90 -0.95 -17.68
N SER A 721 5.99 0.10 -18.50
CA SER A 721 5.37 1.41 -18.28
C SER A 721 5.87 2.15 -17.04
N MET A 722 6.97 1.68 -16.42
CA MET A 722 7.72 2.40 -15.40
C MET A 722 8.83 3.27 -16.03
N PRO A 723 9.25 4.37 -15.37
CA PRO A 723 10.30 5.25 -15.88
C PRO A 723 11.57 4.47 -16.28
N PRO A 724 12.20 4.83 -17.41
CA PRO A 724 11.90 5.96 -18.30
C PRO A 724 10.84 5.66 -19.39
N SER A 725 10.11 4.54 -19.32
CA SER A 725 9.11 4.15 -20.33
C SER A 725 7.79 4.89 -20.15
N VAL A 726 7.07 5.12 -21.25
CA VAL A 726 5.71 5.67 -21.25
C VAL A 726 4.65 4.58 -21.03
N THR A 727 3.42 4.98 -20.75
CA THR A 727 2.25 4.08 -20.72
C THR A 727 1.47 4.21 -22.04
N PRO A 728 1.42 3.17 -22.89
CA PRO A 728 0.68 3.22 -24.15
C PRO A 728 -0.84 3.20 -23.91
N THR A 729 -1.53 4.25 -24.35
CA THR A 729 -2.93 4.51 -23.99
C THR A 729 -3.83 4.61 -25.21
N LEU A 730 -5.01 4.01 -25.09
CA LEU A 730 -6.11 4.11 -26.03
C LEU A 730 -7.09 5.19 -25.56
N ILE A 731 -7.47 6.11 -26.45
CA ILE A 731 -8.61 7.00 -26.23
C ILE A 731 -9.61 6.81 -27.37
N VAL A 732 -10.87 6.57 -27.03
CA VAL A 732 -11.96 6.44 -28.01
C VAL A 732 -12.92 7.57 -27.79
N ARG A 733 -12.89 8.54 -28.70
CA ARG A 733 -13.82 9.66 -28.70
C ARG A 733 -15.10 9.28 -29.43
N GLN A 734 -16.23 9.70 -28.90
CA GLN A 734 -17.55 9.61 -29.51
C GLN A 734 -18.21 10.99 -29.43
N GLU A 735 -18.41 11.62 -30.58
CA GLU A 735 -19.03 12.95 -30.70
C GLU A 735 -20.41 12.85 -31.35
N ASP A 736 -21.29 13.79 -31.01
CA ASP A 736 -22.66 13.90 -31.53
C ASP A 736 -23.47 12.58 -31.42
N ASN A 737 -23.13 11.75 -30.44
CA ASN A 737 -23.77 10.45 -30.23
C ASN A 737 -23.72 10.06 -28.74
N ASN A 738 -24.85 10.23 -28.05
CA ASN A 738 -24.93 10.10 -26.61
C ASN A 738 -24.63 8.66 -26.13
N ALA A 739 -23.64 8.52 -25.24
CA ALA A 739 -23.15 7.22 -24.78
C ALA A 739 -24.10 6.49 -23.81
N LYS A 740 -25.22 7.10 -23.40
CA LYS A 740 -26.30 6.42 -22.67
C LYS A 740 -27.05 5.45 -23.57
N ALA A 741 -27.44 5.92 -24.75
CA ALA A 741 -28.13 5.13 -25.78
C ALA A 741 -27.15 4.27 -26.60
N HIS A 742 -25.92 4.78 -26.77
CA HIS A 742 -24.88 4.16 -27.59
C HIS A 742 -23.59 3.94 -26.78
N PRO A 743 -23.59 3.01 -25.81
CA PRO A 743 -22.47 2.85 -24.87
C PRO A 743 -21.16 2.40 -25.51
N PHE A 744 -20.08 2.68 -24.79
CA PHE A 744 -18.81 2.01 -25.00
C PHE A 744 -18.93 0.58 -24.48
N VAL A 745 -18.86 -0.40 -25.39
CA VAL A 745 -18.89 -1.83 -25.06
C VAL A 745 -17.56 -2.44 -25.45
N SER A 746 -16.84 -2.97 -24.46
CA SER A 746 -15.59 -3.67 -24.67
C SER A 746 -15.56 -5.07 -24.06
N VAL A 747 -14.74 -5.93 -24.68
CA VAL A 747 -14.41 -7.26 -24.19
C VAL A 747 -12.89 -7.35 -24.10
N TYR A 748 -12.37 -7.55 -22.89
CA TYR A 748 -10.95 -7.59 -22.60
C TYR A 748 -10.50 -9.01 -22.22
N GLU A 749 -9.37 -9.47 -22.76
CA GLU A 749 -8.73 -10.72 -22.34
C GLU A 749 -7.21 -10.53 -22.26
N ALA A 750 -6.54 -11.42 -21.51
CA ALA A 750 -5.10 -11.52 -21.50
C ALA A 750 -4.68 -12.98 -21.71
N TYR A 751 -3.71 -13.22 -22.59
CA TYR A 751 -3.20 -14.56 -22.93
C TYR A 751 -1.68 -14.56 -23.02
N LYS A 752 -1.08 -15.76 -22.84
CA LYS A 752 0.35 -16.00 -23.08
C LYS A 752 0.57 -16.65 -24.44
N GLY A 753 1.61 -16.23 -25.16
CA GLY A 753 1.92 -16.73 -26.50
C GLY A 753 0.90 -16.31 -27.56
N ASP A 754 0.73 -17.11 -28.61
CA ASP A 754 -0.12 -16.79 -29.77
C ASP A 754 -1.50 -17.47 -29.73
N THR A 755 -2.02 -17.73 -28.54
CA THR A 755 -3.28 -18.48 -28.34
C THR A 755 -4.37 -17.62 -27.70
N PRO A 756 -4.94 -16.64 -28.42
CA PRO A 756 -6.06 -15.88 -27.90
C PRO A 756 -7.30 -16.75 -27.67
N HIS A 757 -8.05 -16.50 -26.60
CA HIS A 757 -9.26 -17.25 -26.28
C HIS A 757 -10.49 -16.69 -26.98
N VAL A 758 -10.69 -15.37 -26.95
CA VAL A 758 -11.77 -14.68 -27.66
C VAL A 758 -11.46 -14.64 -29.15
N LYS A 759 -12.38 -15.18 -29.95
CA LYS A 759 -12.24 -15.29 -31.41
C LYS A 759 -12.99 -14.19 -32.14
N GLN A 760 -14.14 -13.77 -31.62
CA GLN A 760 -14.96 -12.73 -32.24
C GLN A 760 -15.87 -12.07 -31.21
N VAL A 761 -16.07 -10.76 -31.38
CA VAL A 761 -17.03 -9.96 -30.60
C VAL A 761 -17.99 -9.26 -31.56
N THR A 762 -19.28 -9.42 -31.35
CA THR A 762 -20.35 -8.84 -32.20
C THR A 762 -21.34 -8.06 -31.36
N ALA A 763 -21.57 -6.79 -31.70
CA ALA A 763 -22.60 -5.98 -31.07
C ALA A 763 -23.99 -6.53 -31.41
N MET A 764 -24.91 -6.46 -30.46
CA MET A 764 -26.32 -6.81 -30.65
C MET A 764 -27.16 -5.54 -30.46
N SER A 765 -27.89 -5.15 -31.50
CA SER A 765 -28.87 -4.08 -31.41
C SER A 765 -30.09 -4.59 -30.66
N VAL A 766 -30.30 -4.12 -29.43
CA VAL A 766 -31.40 -4.56 -28.57
C VAL A 766 -32.43 -3.44 -28.36
N GLY A 767 -31.99 -2.30 -27.86
CA GLY A 767 -32.82 -1.12 -27.61
C GLY A 767 -32.02 -0.01 -26.95
N GLU A 768 -32.62 1.17 -26.81
CA GLU A 768 -31.92 2.37 -26.29
C GLU A 768 -31.34 2.16 -24.89
N ASN A 769 -32.09 1.53 -23.99
CA ASN A 769 -31.69 1.30 -22.61
C ASN A 769 -31.03 -0.07 -22.38
N CYS A 770 -30.79 -0.86 -23.43
CA CYS A 770 -30.23 -2.20 -23.32
C CYS A 770 -29.12 -2.43 -24.34
N ALA A 771 -27.91 -2.70 -23.84
CA ALA A 771 -26.76 -3.06 -24.65
C ALA A 771 -26.60 -4.58 -24.67
N GLY A 772 -26.27 -5.14 -25.84
CA GLY A 772 -26.00 -6.56 -26.00
C GLY A 772 -24.70 -6.83 -26.75
N VAL A 773 -23.98 -7.88 -26.36
CA VAL A 773 -22.78 -8.34 -27.04
C VAL A 773 -22.75 -9.87 -27.12
N LYS A 774 -22.36 -10.40 -28.27
CA LYS A 774 -22.05 -11.81 -28.47
C LYS A 774 -20.53 -12.02 -28.50
N VAL A 775 -20.03 -12.90 -27.65
CA VAL A 775 -18.62 -13.28 -27.57
C VAL A 775 -18.45 -14.73 -28.01
N LEU A 776 -17.75 -14.95 -29.12
CA LEU A 776 -17.33 -16.27 -29.55
C LEU A 776 -15.94 -16.55 -28.99
N THR A 777 -15.81 -17.66 -28.28
CA THR A 777 -14.55 -18.09 -27.66
C THR A 777 -14.09 -19.44 -28.21
N GLY A 778 -12.96 -19.96 -27.72
CA GLY A 778 -12.51 -21.31 -28.01
C GLY A 778 -13.59 -22.38 -27.76
N ASN A 779 -13.41 -23.58 -28.32
CA ASN A 779 -14.34 -24.71 -28.15
C ASN A 779 -15.78 -24.47 -28.63
N LYS A 780 -15.98 -23.52 -29.55
CA LYS A 780 -17.32 -23.16 -30.10
C LYS A 780 -18.30 -22.72 -29.00
N ARG A 781 -17.79 -22.05 -27.97
CA ARG A 781 -18.62 -21.41 -26.94
C ARG A 781 -19.04 -20.01 -27.40
N GLU A 782 -20.34 -19.75 -27.37
CA GLU A 782 -20.94 -18.45 -27.64
C GLU A 782 -21.61 -17.92 -26.38
N ASP A 783 -21.16 -16.77 -25.91
CA ASP A 783 -21.74 -16.08 -24.76
C ASP A 783 -22.50 -14.84 -25.25
N TYR A 784 -23.79 -14.76 -24.92
CA TYR A 784 -24.68 -13.64 -25.21
C TYR A 784 -24.89 -12.86 -23.93
N VAL A 785 -24.45 -11.61 -23.90
CA VAL A 785 -24.46 -10.77 -22.70
C VAL A 785 -25.33 -9.55 -22.92
N PHE A 786 -26.09 -9.20 -21.89
CA PHE A 786 -27.05 -8.11 -21.89
C PHE A 786 -26.86 -7.25 -20.63
N SER A 787 -26.94 -5.94 -20.79
CA SER A 787 -26.96 -4.95 -19.70
C SER A 787 -28.06 -3.95 -19.98
N ALA A 788 -29.07 -3.88 -19.10
CA ALA A 788 -30.15 -2.92 -19.22
C ALA A 788 -30.21 -1.98 -18.01
N THR A 789 -30.63 -0.74 -18.27
CA THR A 789 -30.72 0.30 -17.25
C THR A 789 -32.12 0.44 -16.64
N ASP A 790 -33.11 -0.25 -17.20
CA ASP A 790 -34.50 -0.29 -16.75
C ASP A 790 -35.00 -1.73 -16.56
N SER A 791 -36.31 -1.89 -16.31
CA SER A 791 -36.96 -3.21 -16.10
C SER A 791 -37.86 -3.63 -17.26
N GLN A 792 -37.70 -3.04 -18.45
CA GLN A 792 -38.50 -3.44 -19.61
C GLN A 792 -38.17 -4.86 -20.07
N VAL A 793 -39.07 -5.46 -20.84
CA VAL A 793 -38.81 -6.75 -21.51
C VAL A 793 -38.28 -6.47 -22.91
N TYR A 794 -37.04 -6.86 -23.14
CA TYR A 794 -36.36 -6.74 -24.42
C TYR A 794 -36.49 -8.05 -25.21
N SER A 795 -36.92 -7.94 -26.47
CA SER A 795 -36.86 -9.03 -27.45
C SER A 795 -35.53 -8.95 -28.20
N LEU A 796 -34.61 -9.86 -27.89
CA LEU A 796 -33.21 -9.82 -28.34
C LEU A 796 -33.03 -10.45 -29.73
N ALA A 797 -33.81 -11.49 -29.99
CA ALA A 797 -33.88 -12.25 -31.23
C ALA A 797 -35.17 -13.09 -31.20
N SER A 798 -35.46 -13.83 -32.26
CA SER A 798 -36.59 -14.77 -32.27
C SER A 798 -36.53 -15.70 -31.05
N ARG A 799 -37.58 -15.69 -30.23
CA ARG A 799 -37.73 -16.49 -29.01
C ARG A 799 -36.64 -16.26 -27.94
N THR A 800 -36.04 -15.07 -27.90
CA THR A 800 -35.06 -14.69 -26.87
C THR A 800 -35.49 -13.40 -26.18
N PHE A 801 -35.70 -13.45 -24.86
CA PHE A 801 -36.23 -12.32 -24.09
C PHE A 801 -35.39 -12.08 -22.84
N PHE A 802 -35.27 -10.81 -22.45
CA PHE A 802 -34.53 -10.40 -21.26
C PHE A 802 -35.23 -9.24 -20.53
N SER A 803 -35.34 -9.34 -19.22
CA SER A 803 -35.75 -8.27 -18.31
C SER A 803 -34.98 -8.40 -17.00
N GLY A 804 -34.03 -7.51 -16.78
CA GLY A 804 -33.13 -7.47 -15.63
C GLY A 804 -31.99 -6.48 -15.84
N THR A 805 -31.12 -6.35 -14.85
CA THR A 805 -29.95 -5.46 -14.98
C THR A 805 -28.82 -6.11 -15.78
N PHE A 806 -28.54 -7.39 -15.55
CA PHE A 806 -27.50 -8.15 -16.28
C PHE A 806 -28.04 -9.51 -16.72
N GLY A 807 -27.66 -9.95 -17.91
CA GLY A 807 -28.01 -11.26 -18.45
C GLY A 807 -26.83 -11.91 -19.15
N LEU A 808 -26.62 -13.21 -18.94
CA LEU A 808 -25.66 -14.02 -19.69
C LEU A 808 -26.32 -15.33 -20.11
N ILE A 809 -26.21 -15.68 -21.39
CA ILE A 809 -26.58 -16.99 -21.93
C ILE A 809 -25.35 -17.56 -22.62
N SER A 810 -24.90 -18.73 -22.19
CA SER A 810 -23.78 -19.44 -22.78
C SER A 810 -24.26 -20.66 -23.54
N GLU A 811 -23.79 -20.81 -24.77
CA GLU A 811 -24.02 -21.98 -25.61
C GLU A 811 -22.68 -22.63 -25.96
N VAL A 812 -22.63 -23.97 -25.94
CA VAL A 812 -21.48 -24.74 -26.41
C VAL A 812 -21.94 -25.68 -27.50
N GLY A 813 -21.42 -25.51 -28.72
CA GLY A 813 -21.85 -26.30 -29.88
C GLY A 813 -23.34 -26.16 -30.19
N GLY A 814 -23.92 -24.99 -29.93
CA GLY A 814 -25.34 -24.69 -30.17
C GLY A 814 -26.33 -25.20 -29.12
N LYS A 815 -25.84 -25.75 -28.00
CA LYS A 815 -26.67 -26.16 -26.85
C LYS A 815 -26.45 -25.20 -25.68
N ILE A 816 -27.52 -24.84 -24.98
CA ILE A 816 -27.44 -24.04 -23.76
C ILE A 816 -26.61 -24.79 -22.73
N TYR A 817 -25.53 -24.14 -22.27
CA TYR A 817 -24.64 -24.60 -21.23
C TYR A 817 -24.91 -23.90 -19.90
N SER A 818 -25.19 -22.59 -19.94
CA SER A 818 -25.58 -21.84 -18.76
C SER A 818 -26.46 -20.63 -19.11
N MET A 819 -27.28 -20.21 -18.15
CA MET A 819 -28.03 -18.96 -18.17
C MET A 819 -27.89 -18.27 -16.82
N TYR A 820 -27.74 -16.96 -16.82
CA TYR A 820 -27.59 -16.14 -15.63
C TYR A 820 -28.43 -14.88 -15.76
N LEU A 821 -29.33 -14.66 -14.82
CA LEU A 821 -30.20 -13.50 -14.66
C LEU A 821 -29.76 -12.72 -13.43
N GLY A 822 -29.25 -11.50 -13.63
CA GLY A 822 -28.82 -10.60 -12.57
C GLY A 822 -29.85 -9.50 -12.32
N LYS A 823 -30.38 -9.43 -11.09
CA LYS A 823 -31.41 -8.47 -10.66
C LYS A 823 -32.53 -8.32 -11.71
N GLY A 824 -33.26 -9.41 -11.97
CA GLY A 824 -34.26 -9.41 -13.03
C GLY A 824 -35.38 -10.43 -12.85
N ARG A 825 -36.27 -10.46 -13.85
CA ARG A 825 -37.53 -11.23 -13.84
C ARG A 825 -37.66 -12.22 -14.99
N LEU A 826 -36.93 -12.02 -16.08
CA LEU A 826 -37.01 -12.87 -17.26
C LEU A 826 -35.65 -13.00 -17.95
N LEU A 827 -35.20 -14.22 -18.18
CA LEU A 827 -34.20 -14.55 -19.17
C LEU A 827 -34.65 -15.80 -19.91
N GLN A 828 -34.87 -15.70 -21.21
CA GLN A 828 -35.40 -16.79 -22.02
C GLN A 828 -34.63 -16.92 -23.33
N LYS A 829 -34.37 -18.17 -23.74
CA LYS A 829 -33.94 -18.52 -25.10
C LYS A 829 -34.56 -19.85 -25.52
N GLY A 830 -35.45 -19.80 -26.51
CA GLY A 830 -36.13 -20.98 -27.02
C GLY A 830 -37.01 -21.66 -25.96
N ASN A 831 -36.61 -22.87 -25.54
CA ASN A 831 -37.29 -23.68 -24.51
C ASN A 831 -36.58 -23.64 -23.15
N TYR A 832 -35.69 -22.67 -22.94
CA TYR A 832 -35.01 -22.45 -21.67
C TYR A 832 -35.44 -21.10 -21.11
N SER A 833 -35.84 -21.03 -19.85
CA SER A 833 -36.17 -19.76 -19.20
C SER A 833 -35.91 -19.76 -17.70
N LEU A 834 -35.60 -18.57 -17.20
CA LEU A 834 -35.61 -18.19 -15.79
C LEU A 834 -36.67 -17.08 -15.67
N GLU A 835 -37.75 -17.36 -14.94
CA GLU A 835 -38.90 -16.48 -14.79
C GLU A 835 -39.20 -16.24 -13.30
N ALA A 836 -39.33 -14.99 -12.88
CA ALA A 836 -39.62 -14.63 -11.50
C ALA A 836 -40.63 -13.49 -11.40
N GLU A 837 -41.45 -13.52 -10.36
CA GLU A 837 -42.43 -12.46 -10.11
C GLU A 837 -41.76 -11.15 -9.67
N GLN A 838 -40.65 -11.26 -8.93
CA GLN A 838 -39.84 -10.16 -8.41
C GLN A 838 -38.42 -10.23 -8.98
N ASN A 839 -37.66 -9.14 -8.85
CA ASN A 839 -36.26 -9.13 -9.22
C ASN A 839 -35.47 -10.14 -8.36
N VAL A 840 -34.85 -11.11 -9.01
CA VAL A 840 -33.96 -12.10 -8.39
C VAL A 840 -32.61 -12.12 -9.09
N TYR A 841 -31.62 -12.71 -8.43
CA TYR A 841 -30.43 -13.22 -9.09
C TYR A 841 -30.60 -14.73 -9.21
N ALA A 842 -30.49 -15.27 -10.42
CA ALA A 842 -30.72 -16.69 -10.67
C ALA A 842 -29.82 -17.21 -11.78
N THR A 843 -29.41 -18.47 -11.67
CA THR A 843 -28.61 -19.14 -12.69
C THR A 843 -28.93 -20.61 -12.79
N ILE A 844 -28.79 -21.13 -14.01
CA ILE A 844 -28.64 -22.56 -14.28
C ILE A 844 -27.37 -22.78 -15.06
N TYR A 845 -26.64 -23.85 -14.77
CA TYR A 845 -25.40 -24.18 -15.47
C TYR A 845 -25.10 -25.67 -15.41
N GLN A 846 -24.33 -26.16 -16.38
CA GLN A 846 -23.89 -27.54 -16.40
C GLN A 846 -22.52 -27.71 -15.74
N VAL A 847 -22.35 -28.81 -14.98
CA VAL A 847 -21.06 -29.33 -14.50
C VAL A 847 -21.09 -30.84 -14.68
N ASP A 848 -20.11 -31.39 -15.41
CA ASP A 848 -19.99 -32.83 -15.69
C ASP A 848 -21.31 -33.46 -16.21
N GLY A 849 -22.01 -32.74 -17.09
CA GLY A 849 -23.28 -33.17 -17.69
C GLY A 849 -24.52 -33.00 -16.80
N ASN A 850 -24.35 -32.64 -15.52
CA ASN A 850 -25.42 -32.41 -14.58
C ASN A 850 -25.81 -30.92 -14.54
N TRP A 851 -27.10 -30.64 -14.40
CA TRP A 851 -27.60 -29.27 -14.25
C TRP A 851 -27.58 -28.86 -12.78
N PHE A 852 -27.09 -27.66 -12.52
CA PHE A 852 -27.14 -27.01 -11.22
C PHE A 852 -27.98 -25.73 -11.33
N TYR A 853 -28.55 -25.32 -10.21
CA TYR A 853 -29.21 -24.03 -10.07
C TYR A 853 -28.74 -23.29 -8.83
N SER A 854 -28.75 -21.97 -8.92
CA SER A 854 -28.70 -21.09 -7.76
C SER A 854 -29.67 -19.94 -7.96
N ALA A 855 -30.30 -19.46 -6.88
CA ALA A 855 -31.18 -18.31 -6.90
C ALA A 855 -31.22 -17.62 -5.53
N THR A 856 -31.42 -16.29 -5.51
CA THR A 856 -31.63 -15.49 -4.30
C THR A 856 -33.10 -15.36 -3.90
N GLY A 857 -34.00 -16.07 -4.60
CA GLY A 857 -35.44 -16.03 -4.36
C GLY A 857 -36.18 -16.97 -5.33
N PRO A 858 -37.51 -17.08 -5.20
CA PRO A 858 -38.30 -18.00 -6.02
C PRO A 858 -38.16 -17.71 -7.51
N VAL A 859 -37.83 -18.76 -8.28
CA VAL A 859 -37.66 -18.69 -9.73
C VAL A 859 -38.26 -19.93 -10.39
N LYS A 860 -39.05 -19.69 -11.43
CA LYS A 860 -39.54 -20.72 -12.34
C LYS A 860 -38.46 -20.98 -13.39
N VAL A 861 -37.93 -22.20 -13.37
CA VAL A 861 -36.90 -22.67 -14.29
C VAL A 861 -37.51 -23.62 -15.30
N LYS A 862 -37.25 -23.33 -16.58
CA LYS A 862 -37.59 -24.20 -17.71
C LYS A 862 -36.34 -24.67 -18.41
N ILE A 863 -36.21 -25.98 -18.61
CA ILE A 863 -35.13 -26.63 -19.37
C ILE A 863 -35.76 -27.66 -20.30
N GLY A 864 -35.95 -27.30 -21.57
CA GLY A 864 -36.61 -28.16 -22.55
C GLY A 864 -38.09 -28.38 -22.21
N LYS A 865 -38.45 -29.61 -21.84
CA LYS A 865 -39.81 -29.96 -21.38
C LYS A 865 -39.98 -29.87 -19.87
N MET A 866 -38.87 -29.81 -19.12
CA MET A 866 -38.90 -29.70 -17.67
C MET A 866 -39.25 -28.26 -17.29
N GLU A 867 -40.17 -28.12 -16.34
CA GLU A 867 -40.59 -26.85 -15.76
C GLU A 867 -40.76 -27.06 -14.26
N ARG A 868 -40.06 -26.26 -13.43
CA ARG A 868 -40.11 -26.34 -11.97
C ARG A 868 -40.04 -24.95 -11.36
N ILE A 869 -40.75 -24.76 -10.26
CA ILE A 869 -40.56 -23.60 -9.38
C ILE A 869 -39.54 -24.02 -8.33
N LEU A 870 -38.49 -23.22 -8.16
CA LEU A 870 -37.39 -23.45 -7.25
C LEU A 870 -37.28 -22.28 -6.29
N ASP A 871 -37.07 -22.57 -5.02
CA ASP A 871 -36.82 -21.56 -3.99
C ASP A 871 -35.33 -21.17 -3.97
N GLU A 872 -35.00 -20.21 -3.10
CA GLU A 872 -33.63 -19.79 -2.83
C GLU A 872 -32.69 -20.98 -2.60
N GLY A 873 -31.51 -20.93 -3.21
CA GLY A 873 -30.51 -21.98 -3.05
C GLY A 873 -29.22 -21.63 -3.77
N TYR A 874 -28.12 -22.22 -3.32
CA TYR A 874 -26.80 -22.07 -3.94
C TYR A 874 -26.28 -23.44 -4.33
N ASN A 875 -25.84 -23.57 -5.59
CA ASN A 875 -25.20 -24.75 -6.16
C ASN A 875 -26.01 -26.05 -5.92
N LYS A 876 -27.31 -26.01 -6.21
CA LYS A 876 -28.23 -27.13 -6.01
C LYS A 876 -28.36 -27.96 -7.27
N LEU A 877 -28.20 -29.28 -7.16
CA LEU A 877 -28.38 -30.21 -8.26
C LEU A 877 -29.84 -30.23 -8.73
N LEU A 878 -30.05 -29.99 -10.03
CA LEU A 878 -31.32 -30.21 -10.71
C LEU A 878 -31.35 -31.64 -11.25
N ASN A 879 -32.09 -32.50 -10.55
CA ASN A 879 -32.37 -33.86 -11.03
C ASN A 879 -33.30 -33.82 -12.24
N ILE A 880 -32.71 -33.65 -13.43
CA ILE A 880 -33.34 -33.70 -14.74
C ILE A 880 -32.96 -35.06 -15.34
N LYS A 881 -33.95 -35.94 -15.54
CA LYS A 881 -33.78 -37.21 -16.24
C LYS A 881 -33.81 -37.02 -17.74
#